data_AF-E4UV79-F1
#
_entry.id   AF-E4UV79-F1
#
_cell.length_a   1.000
_cell.length_b   1.000
_cell.length_c   1.000
_cell.angle_alpha   90.00
_cell.angle_beta   90.00
_cell.angle_gamma   90.00
#
_symmetry.space_group_name_H-M   'P 1'
#
loop_
_entity.id
_entity.type
_entity.pdbx_description
1 polymer ?
#
loop_
_entity_poly.entity_id
_entity_poly.type
_entity_poly.pdbx_seq_one_letter_code
_entity_poly.pdbx_strand_id
1 'polypeptide(L)'
;MEGQLNLAQVPPCTVTATEASEALKAYYTTGSLLKVERLSGKILPMESCYINLAVVRLDDTPAPHKSQSSPFSLTRNVGIELDGEDVKLCDLFNSINLSNGEKGSPKRILIRGRAGVGKSTLCKKIVHEYIHNGMWNQHFDWLVWVPLRILKNIETHGPYTLGDLFTQYFSTNPNTKDLAECAWRTITGPAKDRTLFVLDGLDEVFGQWNEGEPIQVFLDSLLAQDYVIITTRPYTLDRERLEPIDLELETIGFRPEQVMGYLENKGIVPEIVTKEIQFFLEQRPIVRELVLIPIQLDALCHSWGNAFKNEAPETMTEVYLAIVNKLWSKDRHRLQRANMETEKEARESTSPESKEEVKEAMNLIEGIAFDGIYNNKVEFGKTEWDQTHRFLKTQNMKSPGYAHLVLGKLSFLCTSDTTLKEGQQKYRFLHLTFQEFFAARHFVRHWLSNKPLLYQGPDGSTSVIIPKNFLQERKYDARYDIMWRFVAGLFHAGWDQGMVSNTPLNLFFQELEAGPRDFLGPTHQRLIMHCLSEVAGTKRRGTLECRERLESRLLRWVNFEWELCKTTELLSEPEFPVSGITTLLRDDSHIGREHVLRIVSMRPRLSEDTLSIITLLLNDKDVKVKKAAAEALKTQSNLPQAALDRLFLLPKNSRELREVATYALEKQPSIPQAILDRIILLLKHEHPGIRDVAARALVQQSNLPQATLDELILLLKDKTWESREAIIEPLRWQPPQVTLNELVSLYKDKNWEPREAAIKVLERKSTLPTLNGLILLLNDKNQEVREAIVKALKGQLTLPQATLDGLILLLKDGNWRVRWAAAEALRIQPTIPQAALDGLILLLKDEDKMVRQAATKALEEKPTLPQPTLDRLILLLKDKNQEVRWTAAKVLEKQSTLPQSALDGLILLLEDENEEVRRSAFISLRANEIFTIMPTYTAKLPLFRCWLAESFTEQISIYQHGDTLILNTPEKLKCAQLDSFSHSRFLWDVQQAQAGLETPLEYDPWIWTLFWDLFQIYPRSLDILEILEFVMALVFVIRIEILRVIYH
;
A
#
# COMPACT_ATOMS: atom_id res chain seq x y z
N MET A 1 -19.90 -5.63 -47.83
CA MET A 1 -20.58 -5.19 -49.07
C MET A 1 -21.71 -4.28 -48.66
N GLU A 2 -21.67 -3.04 -49.12
CA GLU A 2 -22.68 -2.00 -48.86
C GLU A 2 -24.06 -2.47 -49.34
N GLY A 3 -24.95 -2.73 -48.40
CA GLY A 3 -26.39 -2.85 -48.65
C GLY A 3 -27.05 -1.54 -48.26
N GLN A 4 -27.15 -0.60 -49.21
CA GLN A 4 -28.06 0.53 -49.12
C GLN A 4 -29.50 0.00 -49.01
N LEU A 5 -30.02 -0.14 -47.79
CA LEU A 5 -31.44 -0.28 -47.54
C LEU A 5 -32.03 1.11 -47.31
N ASN A 6 -32.83 1.53 -48.28
CA ASN A 6 -33.64 2.76 -48.35
C ASN A 6 -34.21 3.21 -46.99
N LEU A 7 -33.72 4.33 -46.47
CA LEU A 7 -34.22 5.04 -45.28
C LEU A 7 -35.52 5.84 -45.53
N ALA A 8 -36.32 5.49 -46.55
CA ALA A 8 -37.44 6.34 -47.00
C ALA A 8 -38.85 5.83 -46.68
N GLN A 9 -39.04 4.67 -46.04
CA GLN A 9 -40.39 4.19 -45.69
C GLN A 9 -40.41 3.39 -44.38
N VAL A 10 -40.37 4.11 -43.26
CA VAL A 10 -40.78 3.62 -41.92
C VAL A 10 -41.75 4.67 -41.35
N PRO A 11 -42.85 4.30 -40.68
CA PRO A 11 -43.85 5.25 -40.17
C PRO A 11 -43.19 6.32 -39.29
N PRO A 12 -43.76 7.54 -39.16
CA PRO A 12 -43.22 8.55 -38.26
C PRO A 12 -43.20 7.95 -36.84
N CYS A 13 -42.01 7.86 -36.26
CA CYS A 13 -41.83 7.42 -34.89
C CYS A 13 -42.67 8.37 -34.02
N THR A 14 -43.67 7.84 -33.32
CA THR A 14 -44.59 8.59 -32.47
C THR A 14 -43.91 9.13 -31.21
N VAL A 15 -42.62 8.82 -31.03
CA VAL A 15 -41.83 9.04 -29.82
C VAL A 15 -40.61 9.89 -30.14
N THR A 16 -40.44 10.96 -29.38
CA THR A 16 -39.31 11.91 -29.48
C THR A 16 -38.07 11.41 -28.76
N ALA A 17 -36.89 11.94 -29.13
CA ALA A 17 -35.64 11.65 -28.44
C ALA A 17 -35.68 12.06 -26.94
N THR A 18 -36.45 13.10 -26.61
CA THR A 18 -36.66 13.54 -25.23
C THR A 18 -37.45 12.51 -24.42
N GLU A 19 -38.55 11.99 -24.98
CA GLU A 19 -39.33 10.92 -24.34
C GLU A 19 -38.51 9.64 -24.14
N ALA A 20 -37.65 9.29 -25.10
CA ALA A 20 -36.73 8.15 -24.97
C ALA A 20 -35.67 8.37 -23.88
N SER A 21 -35.14 9.60 -23.75
CA SER A 21 -34.19 9.98 -22.68
C SER A 21 -34.85 9.96 -21.30
N GLU A 22 -36.09 10.47 -21.20
CA GLU A 22 -36.88 10.43 -19.96
C GLU A 22 -37.21 8.99 -19.56
N ALA A 23 -37.56 8.13 -20.50
CA ALA A 23 -37.78 6.70 -20.23
C ALA A 23 -36.50 6.02 -19.72
N LEU A 24 -35.32 6.41 -20.20
CA LEU A 24 -34.04 5.89 -19.72
C LEU A 24 -33.72 6.38 -18.30
N LYS A 25 -33.96 7.66 -18.00
CA LYS A 25 -33.84 8.20 -16.64
C LYS A 25 -34.84 7.55 -15.68
N ALA A 26 -36.08 7.31 -16.14
CA ALA A 26 -37.09 6.59 -15.38
C ALA A 26 -36.64 5.16 -15.09
N TYR A 27 -36.08 4.43 -16.08
CA TYR A 27 -35.55 3.08 -15.85
C TYR A 27 -34.53 3.05 -14.69
N TYR A 28 -33.60 4.02 -14.64
CA TYR A 28 -32.61 4.09 -13.56
C TYR A 28 -33.21 4.42 -12.19
N THR A 29 -34.27 5.24 -12.14
CA THR A 29 -34.83 5.79 -10.89
C THR A 29 -36.02 5.01 -10.32
N THR A 30 -36.80 4.32 -11.16
CA THR A 30 -38.07 3.67 -10.76
C THR A 30 -37.83 2.33 -10.03
N GLY A 31 -36.60 1.79 -10.07
CA GLY A 31 -36.22 0.51 -9.49
C GLY A 31 -35.29 0.57 -8.27
N SER A 32 -34.72 -0.58 -7.90
CA SER A 32 -33.64 -0.69 -6.90
C SER A 32 -32.23 -0.48 -7.49
N LEU A 33 -32.12 -0.09 -8.77
CA LEU A 33 -30.87 -0.04 -9.52
C LEU A 33 -29.84 0.93 -8.93
N LEU A 34 -30.27 2.13 -8.53
CA LEU A 34 -29.40 3.12 -7.87
C LEU A 34 -29.31 2.95 -6.35
N LYS A 35 -30.07 2.01 -5.76
CA LYS A 35 -30.02 1.77 -4.31
C LYS A 35 -28.74 1.02 -3.94
N VAL A 36 -28.10 1.45 -2.86
CA VAL A 36 -26.97 0.77 -2.25
C VAL A 36 -27.47 0.12 -0.97
N GLU A 37 -27.48 -1.21 -0.92
CA GLU A 37 -27.90 -1.96 0.26
C GLU A 37 -26.68 -2.24 1.16
N ARG A 38 -26.80 -1.89 2.44
CA ARG A 38 -25.79 -2.18 3.47
C ARG A 38 -25.86 -3.65 3.90
N LEU A 39 -24.84 -4.14 4.60
CA LEU A 39 -24.86 -5.48 5.21
C LEU A 39 -26.01 -5.66 6.21
N SER A 40 -26.50 -4.56 6.80
CA SER A 40 -27.68 -4.56 7.66
C SER A 40 -29.01 -4.82 6.91
N GLY A 41 -29.03 -4.75 5.58
CA GLY A 41 -30.24 -4.77 4.75
C GLY A 41 -30.92 -3.40 4.61
N LYS A 42 -30.37 -2.34 5.23
CA LYS A 42 -30.86 -0.96 5.07
C LYS A 42 -30.25 -0.30 3.84
N ILE A 43 -30.99 0.64 3.25
CA ILE A 43 -30.49 1.44 2.11
C ILE A 43 -29.55 2.53 2.63
N LEU A 44 -28.40 2.67 1.99
CA LEU A 44 -27.45 3.77 2.17
C LEU A 44 -27.79 4.90 1.18
N PRO A 45 -28.02 6.15 1.65
CA PRO A 45 -28.21 7.30 0.76
C PRO A 45 -26.96 7.54 -0.11
N MET A 46 -27.16 7.94 -1.36
CA MET A 46 -26.08 8.11 -2.33
C MET A 46 -25.14 9.27 -1.98
N GLU A 47 -25.61 10.22 -1.19
CA GLU A 47 -24.85 11.35 -0.64
C GLU A 47 -23.83 10.88 0.41
N SER A 48 -24.07 9.72 1.03
CA SER A 48 -23.20 9.11 2.05
C SER A 48 -22.21 8.10 1.47
N CYS A 49 -22.19 7.92 0.15
CA CYS A 49 -21.23 7.09 -0.57
C CYS A 49 -20.02 7.93 -0.99
N TYR A 50 -18.90 7.80 -0.29
CA TYR A 50 -17.65 8.46 -0.67
C TYR A 50 -16.92 7.67 -1.77
N ILE A 51 -16.42 8.39 -2.78
CA ILE A 51 -15.60 7.84 -3.87
C ILE A 51 -14.30 8.63 -3.93
N ASN A 52 -13.16 7.94 -3.93
CA ASN A 52 -11.86 8.55 -4.20
C ASN A 52 -11.23 7.89 -5.43
N LEU A 53 -10.57 8.70 -6.27
CA LEU A 53 -9.87 8.25 -7.47
C LEU A 53 -8.47 8.85 -7.47
N ALA A 54 -7.46 8.05 -7.83
CA ALA A 54 -6.12 8.52 -8.10
C ALA A 54 -5.63 8.08 -9.48
N VAL A 55 -4.79 8.91 -10.10
CA VAL A 55 -4.15 8.58 -11.39
C VAL A 55 -3.15 7.45 -11.22
N VAL A 56 -3.25 6.43 -12.08
CA VAL A 56 -2.25 5.37 -12.18
C VAL A 56 -1.12 5.87 -13.08
N ARG A 57 0.06 6.13 -12.51
CA ARG A 57 1.27 6.41 -13.31
C ARG A 57 1.86 5.08 -13.77
N LEU A 58 1.99 4.92 -15.09
CA LEU A 58 2.47 3.69 -15.73
C LEU A 58 3.99 3.56 -15.79
N ASP A 59 4.72 4.45 -15.11
CA ASP A 59 6.16 4.31 -14.97
C ASP A 59 6.45 3.25 -13.90
N ASP A 60 6.80 2.05 -14.33
CA ASP A 60 7.42 0.96 -13.53
C ASP A 60 8.80 1.36 -12.94
N THR A 61 9.07 2.65 -12.76
CA THR A 61 10.17 3.12 -11.95
C THR A 61 9.63 3.47 -10.56
N PRO A 62 10.07 2.78 -9.48
CA PRO A 62 9.75 3.21 -8.14
C PRO A 62 10.25 4.66 -7.99
N ALA A 63 9.30 5.58 -7.80
CA ALA A 63 9.65 6.94 -7.42
C ALA A 63 10.50 6.87 -6.15
N PRO A 64 11.56 7.70 -6.03
CA PRO A 64 12.37 7.72 -4.82
C PRO A 64 11.50 8.17 -3.64
N HIS A 65 11.21 7.21 -2.77
CA HIS A 65 10.73 7.35 -1.39
C HIS A 65 9.98 8.65 -1.09
N LYS A 66 8.67 8.66 -1.39
CA LYS A 66 7.72 9.61 -0.79
C LYS A 66 6.52 8.95 -0.10
N SER A 67 6.41 7.62 -0.08
CA SER A 67 5.47 6.94 0.81
C SER A 67 6.04 6.93 2.24
N GLN A 68 5.32 7.51 3.19
CA GLN A 68 5.66 7.46 4.62
C GLN A 68 5.32 6.09 5.26
N SER A 69 4.78 5.16 4.48
CA SER A 69 4.32 3.85 4.89
C SER A 69 5.27 2.75 4.43
N SER A 70 5.49 1.78 5.32
CA SER A 70 6.34 0.61 5.09
C SER A 70 5.80 -0.24 3.92
N PRO A 71 6.67 -0.81 3.06
CA PRO A 71 6.27 -1.77 2.02
C PRO A 71 5.60 -3.03 2.56
N PHE A 72 5.73 -3.28 3.86
CA PHE A 72 5.15 -4.41 4.57
C PHE A 72 3.81 -4.09 5.26
N SER A 73 3.33 -2.84 5.10
CA SER A 73 2.04 -2.41 5.65
C SER A 73 0.86 -3.18 5.05
N LEU A 74 -0.18 -3.39 5.87
CA LEU A 74 -1.42 -3.97 5.40
C LEU A 74 -2.06 -3.10 4.32
N THR A 75 -1.89 -1.77 4.34
CA THR A 75 -2.42 -0.85 3.32
C THR A 75 -1.86 -1.08 1.93
N ARG A 76 -0.58 -1.46 1.78
CA ARG A 76 0.00 -1.83 0.48
C ARG A 76 -0.50 -3.20 0.01
N ASN A 77 -0.59 -4.17 0.92
CA ASN A 77 -1.18 -5.49 0.66
C ASN A 77 -2.67 -5.42 0.35
N VAL A 78 -3.37 -4.42 0.88
CA VAL A 78 -4.78 -4.10 0.63
C VAL A 78 -4.96 -3.10 -0.53
N GLY A 79 -3.88 -2.50 -1.04
CA GLY A 79 -3.81 -1.67 -2.26
C GLY A 79 -4.44 -0.29 -2.15
N ILE A 80 -4.38 0.33 -0.98
CA ILE A 80 -4.97 1.64 -0.71
C ILE A 80 -3.96 2.77 -0.98
N GLU A 81 -2.67 2.44 -1.06
CA GLU A 81 -1.59 3.40 -1.28
C GLU A 81 -1.17 3.43 -2.75
N LEU A 82 -1.52 4.52 -3.41
CA LEU A 82 -0.97 4.88 -4.71
C LEU A 82 -0.41 6.29 -4.60
N ASP A 83 0.84 6.47 -5.02
CA ASP A 83 1.49 7.78 -5.19
C ASP A 83 0.95 8.48 -6.46
N GLY A 84 -0.37 8.57 -6.59
CA GLY A 84 -1.09 9.19 -7.70
C GLY A 84 -1.67 10.55 -7.33
N GLU A 85 -1.81 11.44 -8.31
CA GLU A 85 -2.56 12.69 -8.11
C GLU A 85 -4.04 12.37 -7.92
N ASP A 86 -4.65 12.98 -6.89
CA ASP A 86 -6.06 12.82 -6.59
C ASP A 86 -6.93 13.48 -7.66
N VAL A 87 -7.89 12.74 -8.21
CA VAL A 87 -8.83 13.24 -9.22
C VAL A 87 -10.25 13.26 -8.65
N LYS A 88 -10.90 14.41 -8.72
CA LYS A 88 -12.32 14.51 -8.36
C LYS A 88 -13.17 13.94 -9.49
N LEU A 89 -14.30 13.32 -9.12
CA LEU A 89 -15.23 12.76 -10.10
C LEU A 89 -15.72 13.81 -11.11
N CYS A 90 -16.01 15.05 -10.67
CA CYS A 90 -16.46 16.11 -11.58
C CYS A 90 -15.41 16.52 -12.62
N ASP A 91 -14.13 16.28 -12.34
CA ASP A 91 -12.99 16.78 -13.13
C ASP A 91 -12.50 15.77 -14.18
N LEU A 92 -13.12 14.58 -14.28
CA LEU A 92 -12.67 13.50 -15.16
C LEU A 92 -12.50 13.88 -16.62
N PHE A 93 -13.36 14.76 -17.16
CA PHE A 93 -13.34 15.18 -18.56
C PHE A 93 -12.64 16.55 -18.77
N ASN A 94 -11.98 17.08 -17.75
CA ASN A 94 -11.19 18.31 -17.88
C ASN A 94 -9.96 18.06 -18.76
N SER A 95 -9.43 19.13 -19.38
CA SER A 95 -8.25 19.02 -20.23
C SER A 95 -7.02 18.61 -19.45
N ILE A 96 -6.45 17.45 -19.80
CA ILE A 96 -5.19 16.92 -19.27
C ILE A 96 -4.16 16.79 -20.38
N ASN A 97 -2.90 16.56 -20.02
CA ASN A 97 -1.91 16.10 -20.99
C ASN A 97 -2.17 14.60 -21.22
N LEU A 98 -2.61 14.26 -22.42
CA LEU A 98 -2.89 12.88 -22.80
C LEU A 98 -1.56 12.12 -22.99
N SER A 99 -1.63 10.80 -22.97
CA SER A 99 -0.49 9.89 -23.16
C SER A 99 0.25 10.08 -24.50
N ASN A 100 -0.38 10.75 -25.47
CA ASN A 100 0.21 11.14 -26.76
C ASN A 100 0.94 12.51 -26.74
N GLY A 101 0.97 13.22 -25.61
CA GLY A 101 1.60 14.54 -25.47
C GLY A 101 0.73 15.75 -25.89
N GLU A 102 -0.50 15.52 -26.34
CA GLU A 102 -1.45 16.58 -26.69
C GLU A 102 -2.31 16.99 -25.47
N LYS A 103 -2.71 18.27 -25.41
CA LYS A 103 -3.70 18.74 -24.43
C LYS A 103 -5.10 18.45 -24.95
N GLY A 104 -5.81 17.55 -24.29
CA GLY A 104 -7.17 17.15 -24.67
C GLY A 104 -7.99 16.70 -23.46
N SER A 105 -9.32 16.64 -23.64
CA SER A 105 -10.21 15.98 -22.68
C SER A 105 -10.14 14.47 -22.89
N PRO A 106 -9.92 13.65 -21.84
CA PRO A 106 -9.88 12.20 -22.00
C PRO A 106 -11.27 11.71 -22.40
N LYS A 107 -11.34 10.84 -23.42
CA LYS A 107 -12.60 10.26 -23.87
C LYS A 107 -12.77 8.83 -23.36
N ARG A 108 -11.67 8.09 -23.29
CA ARG A 108 -11.63 6.68 -22.86
C ARG A 108 -10.95 6.55 -21.49
N ILE A 109 -11.75 6.31 -20.46
CA ILE A 109 -11.29 6.28 -19.07
C ILE A 109 -11.39 4.85 -18.52
N LEU A 110 -10.28 4.33 -18.02
CA LEU A 110 -10.22 3.03 -17.34
C LEU A 110 -10.11 3.24 -15.83
N ILE A 111 -11.08 2.73 -15.07
CA ILE A 111 -11.09 2.80 -13.60
C ILE A 111 -10.88 1.39 -13.04
N ARG A 112 -9.72 1.20 -12.42
CA ARG A 112 -9.34 -0.03 -11.71
C ARG A 112 -9.76 0.06 -10.25
N GLY A 113 -9.94 -1.10 -9.64
CA GLY A 113 -10.19 -1.15 -8.20
C GLY A 113 -10.35 -2.57 -7.70
N ARG A 114 -9.96 -2.80 -6.45
CA ARG A 114 -10.08 -4.11 -5.79
C ARG A 114 -11.54 -4.45 -5.45
N ALA A 115 -11.76 -5.66 -4.94
CA ALA A 115 -13.09 -6.06 -4.48
C ALA A 115 -13.53 -5.22 -3.27
N GLY A 116 -14.82 -4.88 -3.17
CA GLY A 116 -15.37 -4.18 -2.00
C GLY A 116 -15.06 -2.68 -1.88
N VAL A 117 -14.17 -2.12 -2.71
CA VAL A 117 -13.81 -0.69 -2.71
C VAL A 117 -14.92 0.24 -3.21
N GLY A 118 -15.89 -0.30 -3.97
CA GLY A 118 -17.08 0.45 -4.41
C GLY A 118 -17.15 0.81 -5.89
N LYS A 119 -16.48 0.09 -6.82
CA LYS A 119 -16.56 0.35 -8.27
C LYS A 119 -18.00 0.42 -8.81
N SER A 120 -18.87 -0.54 -8.47
CA SER A 120 -20.27 -0.48 -8.90
C SER A 120 -21.05 0.63 -8.16
N THR A 121 -20.66 0.96 -6.93
CA THR A 121 -21.20 2.14 -6.21
C THR A 121 -20.80 3.44 -6.92
N LEU A 122 -19.58 3.51 -7.46
CA LEU A 122 -19.11 4.61 -8.30
C LEU A 122 -19.95 4.74 -9.58
N CYS A 123 -20.21 3.65 -10.29
CA CYS A 123 -21.10 3.66 -11.46
C CYS A 123 -22.49 4.19 -11.11
N LYS A 124 -23.08 3.71 -10.01
CA LYS A 124 -24.37 4.22 -9.52
C LYS A 124 -24.31 5.69 -9.11
N LYS A 125 -23.22 6.14 -8.49
CA LYS A 125 -22.98 7.53 -8.12
C LYS A 125 -22.90 8.42 -9.35
N ILE A 126 -22.19 7.99 -10.40
CA ILE A 126 -22.12 8.70 -11.69
C ILE A 126 -23.52 8.91 -12.27
N VAL A 127 -24.32 7.83 -12.36
CA VAL A 127 -25.70 7.92 -12.88
C VAL A 127 -26.56 8.84 -12.00
N HIS A 128 -26.45 8.74 -10.68
CA HIS A 128 -27.19 9.58 -9.74
C HIS A 128 -26.83 11.07 -9.87
N GLU A 129 -25.54 11.41 -9.90
CA GLU A 129 -25.07 12.80 -10.03
C GLU A 129 -25.43 13.40 -11.39
N TYR A 130 -25.40 12.60 -12.47
CA TYR A 130 -25.87 13.01 -13.79
C TYR A 130 -27.36 13.37 -13.79
N ILE A 131 -28.20 12.51 -13.20
CA ILE A 131 -29.67 12.69 -13.19
C ILE A 131 -30.10 13.82 -12.26
N HIS A 132 -29.55 13.87 -11.03
CA HIS A 132 -30.06 14.75 -9.97
C HIS A 132 -29.30 16.07 -9.86
N ASN A 133 -28.00 16.08 -10.14
CA ASN A 133 -27.13 17.24 -9.94
C ASN A 133 -26.62 17.84 -11.27
N GLY A 134 -27.00 17.26 -12.40
CA GLY A 134 -26.63 17.73 -13.74
C GLY A 134 -25.13 17.64 -14.03
N MET A 135 -24.43 16.71 -13.35
CA MET A 135 -23.00 16.49 -13.55
C MET A 135 -22.73 16.15 -15.03
N TRP A 136 -21.87 16.94 -15.69
CA TRP A 136 -21.50 16.80 -17.11
C TRP A 136 -22.58 17.08 -18.17
N ASN A 137 -23.72 17.69 -17.82
CA ASN A 137 -24.75 18.10 -18.81
C ASN A 137 -24.21 19.05 -19.91
N GLN A 138 -23.09 19.73 -19.65
CA GLN A 138 -22.41 20.56 -20.65
C GLN A 138 -21.71 19.72 -21.75
N HIS A 139 -21.31 18.49 -21.42
CA HIS A 139 -20.57 17.58 -22.30
C HIS A 139 -21.47 16.53 -22.95
N PHE A 140 -22.44 15.97 -22.20
CA PHE A 140 -23.25 14.84 -22.64
C PHE A 140 -24.75 15.11 -22.46
N ASP A 141 -25.54 14.68 -23.45
CA ASP A 141 -27.00 14.69 -23.40
C ASP A 141 -27.57 13.31 -22.99
N TRP A 142 -26.79 12.26 -23.21
CA TRP A 142 -27.14 10.87 -22.90
C TRP A 142 -26.08 10.20 -22.04
N LEU A 143 -26.54 9.44 -21.04
CA LEU A 143 -25.70 8.56 -20.24
C LEU A 143 -26.31 7.15 -20.28
N VAL A 144 -25.54 6.20 -20.79
CA VAL A 144 -25.95 4.79 -20.89
C VAL A 144 -25.09 3.97 -19.94
N TRP A 145 -25.66 3.59 -18.80
CA TRP A 145 -25.03 2.67 -17.87
C TRP A 145 -25.35 1.23 -18.24
N VAL A 146 -24.30 0.43 -18.49
CA VAL A 146 -24.38 -0.98 -18.84
C VAL A 146 -23.60 -1.80 -17.81
N PRO A 147 -24.28 -2.49 -16.87
CA PRO A 147 -23.65 -3.53 -16.08
C PRO A 147 -23.30 -4.71 -16.99
N LEU A 148 -22.01 -4.88 -17.31
CA LEU A 148 -21.57 -5.83 -18.34
C LEU A 148 -21.99 -7.28 -18.03
N ARG A 149 -22.18 -7.62 -16.75
CA ARG A 149 -22.76 -8.90 -16.31
C ARG A 149 -24.06 -9.29 -16.97
N ILE A 150 -24.90 -8.35 -17.40
CA ILE A 150 -26.20 -8.68 -18.03
C ILE A 150 -26.00 -9.43 -19.36
N LEU A 151 -24.85 -9.24 -20.02
CA LEU A 151 -24.54 -9.85 -21.31
C LEU A 151 -24.35 -11.37 -21.22
N LYS A 152 -23.99 -11.90 -20.04
CA LYS A 152 -23.86 -13.34 -19.79
C LYS A 152 -25.13 -14.14 -19.99
N ASN A 153 -26.27 -13.49 -19.89
CA ASN A 153 -27.57 -14.15 -19.76
C ASN A 153 -28.42 -14.04 -21.01
N ILE A 154 -27.84 -13.55 -22.09
CA ILE A 154 -28.53 -13.29 -23.35
C ILE A 154 -28.30 -14.49 -24.24
N GLU A 155 -29.34 -15.30 -24.44
CA GLU A 155 -29.32 -16.33 -25.49
C GLU A 155 -29.58 -15.65 -26.83
N THR A 156 -28.58 -15.65 -27.72
CA THR A 156 -28.69 -15.00 -29.04
C THR A 156 -28.74 -16.05 -30.14
N HIS A 157 -29.70 -15.91 -31.06
CA HIS A 157 -29.77 -16.69 -32.30
C HIS A 157 -29.35 -15.85 -33.53
N GLY A 158 -28.76 -14.68 -33.30
CA GLY A 158 -28.39 -13.67 -34.29
C GLY A 158 -27.62 -12.49 -33.65
N PRO A 159 -27.29 -11.45 -34.43
CA PRO A 159 -26.54 -10.29 -33.92
C PRO A 159 -27.33 -9.55 -32.85
N TYR A 160 -26.68 -9.25 -31.72
CA TYR A 160 -27.26 -8.49 -30.61
C TYR A 160 -26.83 -7.03 -30.70
N THR A 161 -27.77 -6.10 -30.55
CA THR A 161 -27.57 -4.66 -30.78
C THR A 161 -27.97 -3.81 -29.57
N LEU A 162 -27.61 -2.52 -29.59
CA LEU A 162 -28.07 -1.55 -28.60
C LEU A 162 -29.60 -1.42 -28.57
N GLY A 163 -30.29 -1.63 -29.70
CA GLY A 163 -31.75 -1.65 -29.75
C GLY A 163 -32.34 -2.79 -28.92
N ASP A 164 -31.71 -3.96 -28.94
CA ASP A 164 -32.12 -5.10 -28.13
C ASP A 164 -31.90 -4.84 -26.63
N LEU A 165 -30.78 -4.18 -26.29
CA LEU A 165 -30.49 -3.74 -24.93
C LEU A 165 -31.54 -2.73 -24.42
N PHE A 166 -31.89 -1.71 -25.22
CA PHE A 166 -32.92 -0.74 -24.82
C PHE A 166 -34.31 -1.36 -24.75
N THR A 167 -34.61 -2.34 -25.60
CA THR A 167 -35.87 -3.10 -25.51
C THR A 167 -35.97 -3.80 -24.14
N GLN A 168 -34.86 -4.30 -23.60
CA GLN A 168 -34.81 -4.86 -22.25
C GLN A 168 -35.02 -3.78 -21.17
N TYR A 169 -34.39 -2.61 -21.31
CA TYR A 169 -34.51 -1.50 -20.34
C TYR A 169 -35.92 -0.94 -20.27
N PHE A 170 -36.59 -0.80 -21.42
CA PHE A 170 -37.94 -0.24 -21.52
C PHE A 170 -39.04 -1.29 -21.42
N SER A 171 -38.73 -2.53 -21.05
CA SER A 171 -39.70 -3.65 -21.00
C SER A 171 -40.94 -3.41 -20.16
N THR A 172 -40.89 -2.48 -19.20
CA THR A 172 -42.03 -2.07 -18.37
C THR A 172 -42.90 -0.97 -19.00
N ASN A 173 -42.45 -0.36 -20.10
CA ASN A 173 -43.16 0.71 -20.80
C ASN A 173 -44.02 0.18 -21.96
N PRO A 174 -45.27 0.65 -22.13
CA PRO A 174 -46.15 0.22 -23.22
C PRO A 174 -45.56 0.41 -24.62
N ASN A 175 -44.76 1.47 -24.80
CA ASN A 175 -44.12 1.82 -26.08
C ASN A 175 -42.68 1.29 -26.19
N THR A 176 -42.38 0.13 -25.59
CA THR A 176 -41.01 -0.43 -25.47
C THR A 176 -40.23 -0.37 -26.78
N LYS A 177 -40.81 -0.88 -27.88
CA LYS A 177 -40.12 -1.01 -29.17
C LYS A 177 -39.81 0.34 -29.81
N ASP A 178 -40.79 1.25 -29.82
CA ASP A 178 -40.63 2.59 -30.41
C ASP A 178 -39.62 3.43 -29.61
N LEU A 179 -39.64 3.33 -28.28
CA LEU A 179 -38.66 3.97 -27.39
C LEU A 179 -37.24 3.40 -27.61
N ALA A 180 -37.11 2.08 -27.71
CA ALA A 180 -35.83 1.41 -27.89
C ALA A 180 -35.20 1.73 -29.25
N GLU A 181 -36.00 1.71 -30.31
CA GLU A 181 -35.53 2.05 -31.65
C GLU A 181 -35.18 3.54 -31.78
N CYS A 182 -35.99 4.43 -31.17
CA CYS A 182 -35.69 5.87 -31.11
C CYS A 182 -34.39 6.16 -30.34
N ALA A 183 -34.21 5.56 -29.16
CA ALA A 183 -32.98 5.69 -28.37
C ALA A 183 -31.77 5.18 -29.15
N TRP A 184 -31.87 3.98 -29.74
CA TRP A 184 -30.78 3.37 -30.51
C TRP A 184 -30.35 4.24 -31.70
N ARG A 185 -31.31 4.70 -32.52
CA ARG A 185 -31.03 5.56 -33.68
C ARG A 185 -30.45 6.92 -33.28
N THR A 186 -30.92 7.49 -32.17
CA THR A 186 -30.44 8.79 -31.68
C THR A 186 -29.00 8.70 -31.18
N ILE A 187 -28.69 7.68 -30.37
CA ILE A 187 -27.36 7.47 -29.77
C ILE A 187 -26.32 7.04 -30.82
N THR A 188 -26.71 6.24 -31.82
CA THR A 188 -25.79 5.80 -32.89
C THR A 188 -25.66 6.81 -34.04
N GLY A 189 -26.52 7.84 -34.08
CA GLY A 189 -26.51 8.89 -35.10
C GLY A 189 -26.23 10.28 -34.51
N PRO A 190 -27.26 11.13 -34.38
CA PRO A 190 -27.09 12.57 -34.09
C PRO A 190 -26.50 12.87 -32.70
N ALA A 191 -26.63 11.97 -31.72
CA ALA A 191 -26.13 12.18 -30.35
C ALA A 191 -24.87 11.38 -30.03
N LYS A 192 -24.21 10.76 -31.02
CA LYS A 192 -23.05 9.90 -30.82
C LYS A 192 -21.94 10.58 -29.99
N ASP A 193 -21.55 11.79 -30.38
CA ASP A 193 -20.48 12.56 -29.72
C ASP A 193 -20.90 13.20 -28.38
N ARG A 194 -22.19 13.09 -28.02
CA ARG A 194 -22.78 13.61 -26.78
C ARG A 194 -23.37 12.49 -25.91
N THR A 195 -22.94 11.24 -26.12
CA THR A 195 -23.36 10.08 -25.32
C THR A 195 -22.17 9.51 -24.54
N LEU A 196 -22.33 9.36 -23.22
CA LEU A 196 -21.37 8.69 -22.35
C LEU A 196 -21.81 7.26 -22.05
N PHE A 197 -20.93 6.30 -22.29
CA PHE A 197 -21.11 4.90 -21.87
C PHE A 197 -20.39 4.62 -20.55
N VAL A 198 -21.11 4.06 -19.58
CA VAL A 198 -20.53 3.58 -18.31
C VAL A 198 -20.63 2.06 -18.28
N LEU A 199 -19.50 1.38 -18.50
CA LEU A 199 -19.41 -0.07 -18.55
C LEU A 199 -18.93 -0.60 -17.19
N ASP A 200 -19.85 -1.18 -16.43
CA ASP A 200 -19.60 -1.65 -15.06
C ASP A 200 -19.21 -3.15 -15.04
N GLY A 201 -17.96 -3.44 -14.71
CA GLY A 201 -17.45 -4.79 -14.45
C GLY A 201 -16.92 -5.56 -15.67
N LEU A 202 -15.91 -5.01 -16.36
CA LEU A 202 -15.27 -5.69 -17.51
C LEU A 202 -14.64 -7.03 -17.11
N ASP A 203 -14.08 -7.11 -15.90
CA ASP A 203 -13.51 -8.33 -15.33
C ASP A 203 -14.50 -9.51 -15.30
N GLU A 204 -15.80 -9.22 -15.29
CA GLU A 204 -16.84 -10.24 -15.20
C GLU A 204 -17.11 -10.94 -16.54
N VAL A 205 -16.86 -10.26 -17.67
CA VAL A 205 -17.16 -10.77 -19.02
C VAL A 205 -15.93 -11.03 -19.89
N PHE A 206 -14.75 -10.55 -19.45
CA PHE A 206 -13.52 -10.68 -20.21
C PHE A 206 -13.17 -12.14 -20.49
N GLY A 207 -12.95 -12.49 -21.77
CA GLY A 207 -12.57 -13.82 -22.21
C GLY A 207 -13.63 -14.91 -22.05
N GLN A 208 -14.90 -14.56 -21.83
CA GLN A 208 -15.99 -15.54 -21.68
C GLN A 208 -16.46 -16.14 -23.01
N TRP A 209 -16.33 -15.42 -24.12
CA TRP A 209 -16.82 -15.82 -25.44
C TRP A 209 -15.70 -15.88 -26.48
N ASN A 210 -15.89 -16.71 -27.50
CA ASN A 210 -14.94 -16.80 -28.60
C ASN A 210 -15.05 -15.60 -29.55
N GLU A 211 -13.94 -15.29 -30.24
CA GLU A 211 -13.92 -14.25 -31.27
C GLU A 211 -14.96 -14.55 -32.36
N GLY A 212 -15.81 -13.57 -32.66
CA GLY A 212 -16.88 -13.68 -33.66
C GLY A 212 -18.24 -14.15 -33.13
N GLU A 213 -18.37 -14.54 -31.86
CA GLU A 213 -19.69 -14.75 -31.25
C GLU A 213 -20.49 -13.42 -31.20
N PRO A 214 -21.82 -13.44 -31.44
CA PRO A 214 -22.63 -12.21 -31.50
C PRO A 214 -22.49 -11.28 -30.29
N ILE A 215 -22.38 -11.86 -29.09
CA ILE A 215 -22.25 -11.12 -27.83
C ILE A 215 -20.83 -10.55 -27.66
N GLN A 216 -19.80 -11.27 -28.12
CA GLN A 216 -18.43 -10.77 -28.13
C GLN A 216 -18.31 -9.57 -29.08
N VAL A 217 -18.87 -9.67 -30.29
CA VAL A 217 -18.91 -8.56 -31.26
C VAL A 217 -19.65 -7.35 -30.68
N PHE A 218 -20.73 -7.58 -29.92
CA PHE A 218 -21.44 -6.51 -29.24
C PHE A 218 -20.59 -5.89 -28.11
N LEU A 219 -19.91 -6.69 -27.29
CA LEU A 219 -19.00 -6.19 -26.26
C LEU A 219 -17.88 -5.35 -26.87
N ASP A 220 -17.27 -5.81 -27.96
CA ASP A 220 -16.24 -5.07 -28.70
C ASP A 220 -16.81 -3.73 -29.22
N SER A 221 -18.06 -3.72 -29.69
CA SER A 221 -18.73 -2.49 -30.12
C SER A 221 -18.97 -1.49 -28.98
N LEU A 222 -19.24 -1.98 -27.75
CA LEU A 222 -19.37 -1.14 -26.56
C LEU A 222 -18.02 -0.60 -26.10
N LEU A 223 -16.97 -1.43 -26.17
CA LEU A 223 -15.62 -1.03 -25.82
C LEU A 223 -15.04 -0.04 -26.83
N ALA A 224 -15.43 -0.08 -28.10
CA ALA A 224 -14.99 0.84 -29.15
C ALA A 224 -15.70 2.22 -29.14
N GLN A 225 -16.55 2.51 -28.15
CA GLN A 225 -17.22 3.81 -28.06
C GLN A 225 -16.22 4.93 -27.73
N ASP A 226 -16.38 6.10 -28.35
CA ASP A 226 -15.47 7.23 -28.18
C ASP A 226 -15.45 7.71 -26.71
N TYR A 227 -16.61 7.96 -26.12
CA TYR A 227 -16.76 8.38 -24.72
C TYR A 227 -17.21 7.21 -23.83
N VAL A 228 -16.26 6.62 -23.12
CA VAL A 228 -16.51 5.42 -22.32
C VAL A 228 -15.73 5.44 -21.00
N ILE A 229 -16.41 5.10 -19.91
CA ILE A 229 -15.83 4.78 -18.61
C ILE A 229 -15.94 3.27 -18.41
N ILE A 230 -14.81 2.60 -18.23
CA ILE A 230 -14.72 1.15 -18.05
C ILE A 230 -14.25 0.86 -16.63
N THR A 231 -15.02 0.10 -15.86
CA THR A 231 -14.57 -0.37 -14.53
C THR A 231 -14.08 -1.82 -14.58
N THR A 232 -12.97 -2.10 -13.90
CA THR A 232 -12.35 -3.44 -13.91
C THR A 232 -11.48 -3.68 -12.66
N ARG A 233 -10.94 -4.90 -12.51
CA ARG A 233 -9.94 -5.24 -11.49
C ARG A 233 -8.52 -5.14 -12.07
N PRO A 234 -7.48 -4.93 -11.22
CA PRO A 234 -6.11 -4.71 -11.69
C PRO A 234 -5.49 -5.90 -12.43
N TYR A 235 -5.82 -7.14 -12.02
CA TYR A 235 -5.12 -8.35 -12.44
C TYR A 235 -5.75 -9.08 -13.64
N THR A 236 -6.75 -8.48 -14.29
CA THR A 236 -7.60 -9.16 -15.27
C THR A 236 -7.47 -8.62 -16.69
N LEU A 237 -6.63 -7.59 -16.91
CA LEU A 237 -6.51 -6.94 -18.21
C LEU A 237 -5.31 -7.44 -19.00
N ASP A 238 -5.59 -7.96 -20.19
CA ASP A 238 -4.60 -8.04 -21.26
C ASP A 238 -4.70 -6.75 -22.10
N ARG A 239 -3.70 -5.88 -22.00
CA ARG A 239 -3.75 -4.51 -22.56
C ARG A 239 -3.84 -4.47 -24.08
N GLU A 240 -3.38 -5.52 -24.74
CA GLU A 240 -3.34 -5.61 -26.20
C GLU A 240 -4.73 -5.66 -26.86
N ARG A 241 -5.77 -6.02 -26.09
CA ARG A 241 -7.15 -6.15 -26.57
C ARG A 241 -8.01 -4.90 -26.41
N LEU A 242 -7.50 -3.85 -25.77
CA LEU A 242 -8.22 -2.59 -25.60
C LEU A 242 -7.66 -1.52 -26.54
N GLU A 243 -8.54 -0.72 -27.14
CA GLU A 243 -8.12 0.52 -27.79
C GLU A 243 -7.43 1.46 -26.78
N PRO A 244 -6.57 2.39 -27.26
CA PRO A 244 -5.79 3.26 -26.40
C PRO A 244 -6.63 3.94 -25.32
N ILE A 245 -6.15 3.86 -24.08
CA ILE A 245 -6.78 4.49 -22.92
C ILE A 245 -6.17 5.87 -22.70
N ASP A 246 -7.02 6.88 -22.59
CA ASP A 246 -6.62 8.29 -22.43
C ASP A 246 -6.27 8.60 -20.96
N LEU A 247 -7.00 8.00 -20.03
CA LEU A 247 -6.82 8.20 -18.59
C LEU A 247 -7.06 6.91 -17.83
N GLU A 248 -6.08 6.50 -17.02
CA GLU A 248 -6.18 5.35 -16.14
C GLU A 248 -6.21 5.80 -14.67
N LEU A 249 -7.22 5.36 -13.95
CA LEU A 249 -7.47 5.69 -12.55
C LEU A 249 -7.62 4.43 -11.72
N GLU A 250 -7.38 4.55 -10.42
CA GLU A 250 -7.72 3.52 -9.45
C GLU A 250 -8.59 4.10 -8.34
N THR A 251 -9.63 3.35 -7.96
CA THR A 251 -10.48 3.69 -6.82
C THR A 251 -9.71 3.46 -5.53
N ILE A 252 -9.52 4.52 -4.76
CA ILE A 252 -8.97 4.45 -3.41
C ILE A 252 -10.13 4.25 -2.44
N GLY A 253 -9.94 3.43 -1.40
CA GLY A 253 -10.87 3.31 -0.28
C GLY A 253 -11.15 4.65 0.41
N PHE A 254 -11.89 4.63 1.52
CA PHE A 254 -12.10 5.81 2.34
C PHE A 254 -10.79 6.40 2.84
N ARG A 255 -10.72 7.73 2.89
CA ARG A 255 -9.71 8.45 3.65
C ARG A 255 -10.04 8.40 5.15
N PRO A 256 -9.06 8.59 6.04
CA PRO A 256 -9.31 8.62 7.49
C PRO A 256 -10.44 9.59 7.88
N GLU A 257 -10.55 10.75 7.24
CA GLU A 257 -11.60 11.74 7.52
C GLU A 257 -12.98 11.27 7.05
N GLN A 258 -13.04 10.53 5.94
CA GLN A 258 -14.30 9.98 5.41
C GLN A 258 -14.81 8.79 6.22
N VAL A 259 -13.91 8.01 6.83
CA VAL A 259 -14.30 7.00 7.84
C VAL A 259 -15.05 7.69 8.98
N MET A 260 -14.55 8.83 9.45
CA MET A 260 -15.22 9.63 10.50
C MET A 260 -16.57 10.16 10.02
N GLY A 261 -16.64 10.75 8.82
CA GLY A 261 -17.89 11.22 8.24
C GLY A 261 -18.93 10.11 8.02
N TYR A 262 -18.51 8.88 7.70
CA TYR A 262 -19.40 7.72 7.62
C TYR A 262 -19.98 7.33 8.98
N LEU A 263 -19.16 7.38 10.04
CA LEU A 263 -19.55 7.05 11.41
C LEU A 263 -20.46 8.12 12.04
N GLU A 264 -20.33 9.38 11.65
CA GLU A 264 -21.15 10.50 12.14
C GLU A 264 -22.56 10.53 11.55
N ASN A 265 -22.81 9.76 10.49
CA ASN A 265 -24.14 9.64 9.92
C ASN A 265 -25.09 8.87 10.86
N LYS A 266 -26.01 9.62 11.50
CA LYS A 266 -27.01 9.09 12.45
C LYS A 266 -27.94 8.02 11.86
N GLY A 267 -28.13 8.01 10.54
CA GLY A 267 -28.89 6.96 9.85
C GLY A 267 -28.14 5.63 9.75
N ILE A 268 -26.82 5.66 9.95
CA ILE A 268 -25.92 4.52 9.82
C ILE A 268 -25.60 3.93 11.20
N VAL A 269 -25.14 4.79 12.12
CA VAL A 269 -24.69 4.43 13.48
C VAL A 269 -25.27 5.43 14.50
N PRO A 270 -25.78 4.97 15.67
CA PRO A 270 -26.17 5.87 16.75
C PRO A 270 -24.97 6.64 17.33
N GLU A 271 -25.17 7.89 17.75
CA GLU A 271 -24.09 8.80 18.20
C GLU A 271 -23.23 8.25 19.36
N ILE A 272 -23.83 7.48 20.28
CA ILE A 272 -23.10 6.82 21.36
C ILE A 272 -22.13 5.76 20.80
N VAL A 273 -22.60 4.98 19.82
CA VAL A 273 -21.82 3.92 19.18
C VAL A 273 -20.72 4.51 18.28
N THR A 274 -20.97 5.66 17.64
CA THR A 274 -19.96 6.39 16.87
C THR A 274 -18.71 6.67 17.71
N LYS A 275 -18.87 7.23 18.91
CA LYS A 275 -17.75 7.52 19.81
C LYS A 275 -17.03 6.26 20.28
N GLU A 276 -17.76 5.18 20.54
CA GLU A 276 -17.18 3.88 20.91
C GLU A 276 -16.31 3.32 19.77
N ILE A 277 -16.80 3.34 18.52
CA ILE A 277 -16.06 2.86 17.35
C ILE A 277 -14.83 3.72 17.10
N GLN A 278 -14.97 5.05 17.16
CA GLN A 278 -13.84 5.98 16.99
C GLN A 278 -12.74 5.69 18.00
N PHE A 279 -13.10 5.60 19.28
CA PHE A 279 -12.15 5.23 20.32
C PHE A 279 -11.50 3.87 20.05
N PHE A 280 -12.27 2.87 19.61
CA PHE A 280 -11.73 1.54 19.30
C PHE A 280 -10.73 1.55 18.13
N LEU A 281 -11.01 2.29 17.05
CA LEU A 281 -10.12 2.41 15.88
C LEU A 281 -8.84 3.18 16.23
N GLU A 282 -8.93 4.20 17.09
CA GLU A 282 -7.75 4.93 17.58
C GLU A 282 -6.80 4.06 18.41
N GLN A 283 -7.28 2.99 19.03
CA GLN A 283 -6.43 2.05 19.78
C GLN A 283 -5.78 0.99 18.88
N ARG A 284 -6.24 0.82 17.64
CA ARG A 284 -5.91 -0.34 16.80
C ARG A 284 -5.58 0.09 15.36
N PRO A 285 -4.31 0.45 15.08
CA PRO A 285 -3.87 0.90 13.76
C PRO A 285 -4.20 -0.08 12.64
N ILE A 286 -3.97 -1.39 12.86
CA ILE A 286 -4.29 -2.46 11.90
C ILE A 286 -5.77 -2.45 11.52
N VAL A 287 -6.67 -2.34 12.49
CA VAL A 287 -8.12 -2.32 12.22
C VAL A 287 -8.53 -1.01 11.56
N ARG A 288 -7.90 0.10 11.94
CA ARG A 288 -8.09 1.41 11.30
C ARG A 288 -7.73 1.38 9.81
N GLU A 289 -6.66 0.68 9.43
CA GLU A 289 -6.26 0.49 8.04
C GLU A 289 -7.26 -0.40 7.27
N LEU A 290 -7.75 -1.47 7.89
CA LEU A 290 -8.74 -2.36 7.28
C LEU A 290 -10.07 -1.66 6.94
N VAL A 291 -10.56 -0.80 7.84
CA VAL A 291 -11.84 -0.08 7.65
C VAL A 291 -11.76 1.08 6.66
N LEU A 292 -10.59 1.35 6.08
CA LEU A 292 -10.50 2.21 4.89
C LEU A 292 -11.27 1.58 3.72
N ILE A 293 -11.51 0.27 3.73
CA ILE A 293 -12.43 -0.34 2.75
C ILE A 293 -13.88 -0.18 3.24
N PRO A 294 -14.76 0.44 2.43
CA PRO A 294 -16.13 0.78 2.86
C PRO A 294 -16.94 -0.42 3.38
N ILE A 295 -16.85 -1.58 2.71
CA ILE A 295 -17.60 -2.77 3.13
C ILE A 295 -17.11 -3.35 4.45
N GLN A 296 -15.83 -3.18 4.79
CA GLN A 296 -15.27 -3.62 6.07
C GLN A 296 -15.70 -2.69 7.21
N LEU A 297 -15.72 -1.37 6.96
CA LEU A 297 -16.30 -0.41 7.90
C LEU A 297 -17.77 -0.70 8.18
N ASP A 298 -18.54 -1.00 7.13
CA ASP A 298 -19.96 -1.35 7.28
C ASP A 298 -20.16 -2.63 8.09
N ALA A 299 -19.31 -3.64 7.86
CA ALA A 299 -19.32 -4.89 8.62
C ALA A 299 -19.02 -4.66 10.10
N LEU A 300 -18.00 -3.84 10.41
CA LEU A 300 -17.67 -3.44 11.78
C LEU A 300 -18.86 -2.74 12.45
N CYS A 301 -19.43 -1.72 11.78
CA CYS A 301 -20.58 -0.97 12.28
C CYS A 301 -21.80 -1.87 12.54
N HIS A 302 -22.08 -2.80 11.63
CA HIS A 302 -23.21 -3.73 11.78
C HIS A 302 -22.98 -4.75 12.91
N SER A 303 -21.72 -5.15 13.12
CA SER A 303 -21.34 -6.10 14.18
C SER A 303 -21.27 -5.48 15.57
N TRP A 304 -21.33 -4.15 15.67
CA TRP A 304 -21.18 -3.44 16.94
C TRP A 304 -22.28 -3.79 17.95
N GLY A 305 -21.89 -4.17 19.16
CA GLY A 305 -22.79 -4.64 20.20
C GLY A 305 -22.04 -5.19 21.41
N ASN A 306 -22.70 -6.05 22.21
CA ASN A 306 -22.15 -6.55 23.49
C ASN A 306 -20.77 -7.21 23.35
N ALA A 307 -20.50 -7.86 22.21
CA ALA A 307 -19.20 -8.48 21.92
C ALA A 307 -18.03 -7.48 21.86
N PHE A 308 -18.29 -6.22 21.50
CA PHE A 308 -17.28 -5.15 21.46
C PHE A 308 -17.27 -4.29 22.75
N LYS A 309 -18.34 -4.36 23.56
CA LYS A 309 -18.49 -3.54 24.78
C LYS A 309 -17.93 -4.21 26.04
N ASN A 310 -18.17 -5.51 26.21
CA ASN A 310 -17.80 -6.22 27.44
C ASN A 310 -16.38 -6.79 27.38
N GLU A 311 -15.97 -7.27 26.21
CA GLU A 311 -14.66 -7.89 25.95
C GLU A 311 -14.18 -7.42 24.57
N ALA A 312 -13.75 -6.16 24.49
CA ALA A 312 -13.34 -5.55 23.23
C ALA A 312 -12.22 -6.37 22.57
N PRO A 313 -12.39 -6.81 21.30
CA PRO A 313 -11.40 -7.65 20.62
C PRO A 313 -10.05 -6.94 20.51
N GLU A 314 -8.95 -7.61 20.86
CA GLU A 314 -7.60 -7.04 20.88
C GLU A 314 -6.90 -7.21 19.53
N THR A 315 -7.19 -8.29 18.80
CA THR A 315 -6.50 -8.66 17.56
C THR A 315 -7.39 -8.56 16.32
N MET A 316 -6.80 -8.59 15.11
CA MET A 316 -7.58 -8.62 13.87
C MET A 316 -8.48 -9.85 13.84
N THR A 317 -7.96 -11.01 14.24
CA THR A 317 -8.71 -12.27 14.23
C THR A 317 -9.94 -12.21 15.13
N GLU A 318 -9.84 -11.61 16.32
CA GLU A 318 -10.98 -11.46 17.22
C GLU A 318 -12.06 -10.52 16.66
N VAL A 319 -11.67 -9.45 15.96
CA VAL A 319 -12.61 -8.57 15.24
C VAL A 319 -13.37 -9.36 14.16
N TYR A 320 -12.65 -10.15 13.35
CA TYR A 320 -13.28 -10.99 12.32
C TYR A 320 -14.17 -12.06 12.93
N LEU A 321 -13.76 -12.70 14.03
CA LEU A 321 -14.62 -13.63 14.77
C LEU A 321 -15.92 -12.97 15.24
N ALA A 322 -15.85 -11.75 15.79
CA ALA A 322 -17.03 -11.01 16.22
C ALA A 322 -17.96 -10.65 15.04
N ILE A 323 -17.39 -10.16 13.93
CA ILE A 323 -18.14 -9.86 12.70
C ILE A 323 -18.81 -11.12 12.14
N VAL A 324 -18.06 -12.20 11.99
CA VAL A 324 -18.54 -13.46 11.41
C VAL A 324 -19.61 -14.10 12.28
N ASN A 325 -19.44 -14.11 13.60
CA ASN A 325 -20.47 -14.61 14.51
C ASN A 325 -21.77 -13.80 14.40
N LYS A 326 -21.68 -12.47 14.26
CA LYS A 326 -22.87 -11.63 14.07
C LYS A 326 -23.55 -11.93 12.73
N LEU A 327 -22.79 -12.02 11.65
CA LEU A 327 -23.35 -12.29 10.32
C LEU A 327 -23.99 -13.69 10.26
N TRP A 328 -23.39 -14.70 10.88
CA TRP A 328 -24.03 -16.01 11.02
C TRP A 328 -25.33 -15.98 11.82
N SER A 329 -25.43 -15.13 12.86
CA SER A 329 -26.68 -14.97 13.61
C SER A 329 -27.82 -14.42 12.75
N LYS A 330 -27.50 -13.54 11.80
CA LYS A 330 -28.45 -13.00 10.80
C LYS A 330 -28.82 -14.06 9.76
N ASP A 331 -27.82 -14.77 9.24
CA ASP A 331 -28.01 -15.73 8.14
C ASP A 331 -28.72 -17.01 8.59
N ARG A 332 -28.58 -17.41 9.86
CA ARG A 332 -29.27 -18.58 10.44
C ARG A 332 -30.78 -18.54 10.20
N HIS A 333 -31.40 -17.37 10.35
CA HIS A 333 -32.84 -17.21 10.10
C HIS A 333 -33.21 -17.30 8.61
N ARG A 334 -32.30 -16.92 7.71
CA ARG A 334 -32.50 -17.02 6.25
C ARG A 334 -32.37 -18.48 5.77
N LEU A 335 -31.45 -19.22 6.38
CA LEU A 335 -31.25 -20.65 6.11
C LEU A 335 -32.43 -21.50 6.61
N GLN A 336 -32.95 -21.22 7.81
CA GLN A 336 -34.13 -21.91 8.36
C GLN A 336 -35.38 -21.76 7.48
N ARG A 337 -35.61 -20.58 6.91
CA ARG A 337 -36.75 -20.31 6.01
C ARG A 337 -36.68 -21.02 4.66
N ALA A 338 -35.55 -21.63 4.32
CA ALA A 338 -35.35 -22.32 3.05
C ALA A 338 -36.01 -23.71 2.98
N ASN A 339 -36.26 -24.33 4.14
CA ASN A 339 -36.67 -25.73 4.26
C ASN A 339 -38.15 -25.91 4.68
N MET A 340 -38.96 -24.85 4.74
CA MET A 340 -40.37 -24.92 5.21
C MET A 340 -41.34 -24.29 4.20
N GLU A 341 -42.36 -25.04 3.79
CA GLU A 341 -43.36 -24.63 2.78
C GLU A 341 -44.45 -23.67 3.31
N THR A 342 -44.60 -23.46 4.64
CA THR A 342 -45.60 -22.52 5.18
C THR A 342 -45.18 -21.77 6.46
N GLU A 343 -45.70 -20.54 6.62
CA GLU A 343 -45.36 -19.59 7.70
C GLU A 343 -45.72 -20.04 9.13
N LYS A 344 -46.50 -21.11 9.29
CA LYS A 344 -46.98 -21.59 10.60
C LYS A 344 -45.94 -22.45 11.36
N GLU A 345 -45.08 -23.18 10.66
CA GLU A 345 -44.07 -24.07 11.28
C GLU A 345 -42.83 -23.29 11.78
N ALA A 346 -42.52 -22.16 11.15
CA ALA A 346 -41.35 -21.33 11.48
C ALA A 346 -41.41 -20.65 12.86
N ARG A 347 -42.58 -20.58 13.50
CA ARG A 347 -42.75 -19.94 14.82
C ARG A 347 -42.53 -20.90 16.00
N GLU A 348 -42.50 -22.20 15.78
CA GLU A 348 -42.45 -23.21 16.86
C GLU A 348 -41.17 -24.06 16.91
N SER A 349 -40.30 -24.03 15.89
CA SER A 349 -39.08 -24.85 15.89
C SER A 349 -37.84 -24.10 16.40
N THR A 350 -37.45 -24.34 17.65
CA THR A 350 -36.05 -24.13 18.10
C THR A 350 -35.34 -25.49 18.10
N SER A 351 -35.15 -26.10 16.92
CA SER A 351 -34.63 -27.48 16.82
C SER A 351 -33.08 -27.56 16.75
N PRO A 352 -32.48 -28.70 17.18
CA PRO A 352 -31.05 -29.01 17.03
C PRO A 352 -30.55 -29.03 15.57
N GLU A 353 -31.44 -29.23 14.59
CA GLU A 353 -31.10 -29.32 13.15
C GLU A 353 -30.52 -28.01 12.61
N SER A 354 -30.94 -26.87 13.16
CA SER A 354 -30.47 -25.53 12.75
C SER A 354 -28.99 -25.23 13.07
N LYS A 355 -28.36 -25.99 13.97
CA LYS A 355 -26.90 -25.87 14.21
C LYS A 355 -26.10 -26.70 13.20
N GLU A 356 -26.67 -27.81 12.74
CA GLU A 356 -26.01 -28.71 11.79
C GLU A 356 -25.97 -28.09 10.39
N GLU A 357 -27.06 -27.46 9.93
CA GLU A 357 -27.12 -26.76 8.63
C GLU A 357 -26.09 -25.62 8.52
N VAL A 358 -25.94 -24.83 9.59
CA VAL A 358 -24.93 -23.76 9.65
C VAL A 358 -23.53 -24.37 9.61
N LYS A 359 -23.30 -25.47 10.32
CA LYS A 359 -22.00 -26.17 10.33
C LYS A 359 -21.66 -26.74 8.95
N GLU A 360 -22.64 -27.29 8.24
CA GLU A 360 -22.49 -27.78 6.87
C GLU A 360 -22.15 -26.64 5.90
N ALA A 361 -22.90 -25.54 5.95
CA ALA A 361 -22.65 -24.35 5.13
C ALA A 361 -21.25 -23.79 5.39
N MET A 362 -20.84 -23.75 6.65
CA MET A 362 -19.53 -23.29 7.10
C MET A 362 -18.39 -24.19 6.58
N ASN A 363 -18.54 -25.52 6.60
CA ASN A 363 -17.55 -26.44 6.03
C ASN A 363 -17.33 -26.18 4.53
N LEU A 364 -18.43 -25.93 3.81
CA LEU A 364 -18.41 -25.68 2.37
C LEU A 364 -17.68 -24.37 2.05
N ILE A 365 -18.06 -23.26 2.71
CA ILE A 365 -17.42 -21.94 2.48
C ILE A 365 -15.93 -21.98 2.81
N GLU A 366 -15.56 -22.61 3.93
CA GLU A 366 -14.16 -22.75 4.34
C GLU A 366 -13.32 -23.49 3.29
N GLY A 367 -13.85 -24.58 2.72
CA GLY A 367 -13.17 -25.32 1.64
C GLY A 367 -13.04 -24.52 0.35
N ILE A 368 -14.11 -23.81 -0.05
CA ILE A 368 -14.10 -22.93 -1.23
C ILE A 368 -13.10 -21.79 -1.06
N ALA A 369 -13.03 -21.20 0.13
CA ALA A 369 -12.12 -20.11 0.42
C ALA A 369 -10.65 -20.56 0.27
N PHE A 370 -10.32 -21.73 0.82
CA PHE A 370 -8.97 -22.31 0.73
C PHE A 370 -8.57 -22.62 -0.72
N ASP A 371 -9.45 -23.30 -1.48
CA ASP A 371 -9.24 -23.58 -2.90
C ASP A 371 -9.05 -22.30 -3.71
N GLY A 372 -9.83 -21.26 -3.39
CA GLY A 372 -9.71 -19.95 -4.01
C GLY A 372 -8.35 -19.29 -3.82
N ILE A 373 -7.81 -19.26 -2.60
CA ILE A 373 -6.50 -18.64 -2.36
C ILE A 373 -5.40 -19.44 -3.04
N TYR A 374 -5.49 -20.77 -3.00
CA TYR A 374 -4.53 -21.65 -3.65
C TYR A 374 -4.46 -21.41 -5.16
N ASN A 375 -5.62 -21.40 -5.82
CA ASN A 375 -5.74 -21.24 -7.28
C ASN A 375 -5.75 -19.78 -7.75
N ASN A 376 -5.49 -18.82 -6.85
CA ASN A 376 -5.61 -17.37 -7.12
C ASN A 376 -6.98 -16.99 -7.74
N LYS A 377 -8.04 -17.60 -7.22
CA LYS A 377 -9.41 -17.50 -7.71
C LYS A 377 -10.30 -16.82 -6.67
N VAL A 378 -11.13 -15.92 -7.18
CA VAL A 378 -12.03 -15.07 -6.39
C VAL A 378 -13.51 -15.28 -6.72
N GLU A 379 -13.81 -16.05 -7.78
CA GLU A 379 -15.15 -16.40 -8.27
C GLU A 379 -15.37 -17.91 -8.22
N PHE A 380 -16.51 -18.33 -7.67
CA PHE A 380 -16.82 -19.74 -7.45
C PHE A 380 -18.22 -20.06 -8.00
N GLY A 381 -18.34 -21.11 -8.79
CA GLY A 381 -19.59 -21.60 -9.34
C GLY A 381 -19.83 -23.07 -9.00
N LYS A 382 -20.79 -23.67 -9.71
CA LYS A 382 -21.25 -25.04 -9.45
C LYS A 382 -20.12 -26.09 -9.50
N THR A 383 -19.18 -25.94 -10.43
CA THR A 383 -18.08 -26.89 -10.62
C THR A 383 -17.19 -26.97 -9.37
N GLU A 384 -16.79 -25.81 -8.84
CA GLU A 384 -15.94 -25.73 -7.65
C GLU A 384 -16.68 -26.31 -6.43
N TRP A 385 -17.99 -26.08 -6.32
CA TRP A 385 -18.78 -26.60 -5.22
C TRP A 385 -18.96 -28.11 -5.27
N ASP A 386 -19.29 -28.66 -6.44
CA ASP A 386 -19.45 -30.11 -6.59
C ASP A 386 -18.13 -30.82 -6.26
N GLN A 387 -17.00 -30.19 -6.56
CA GLN A 387 -15.66 -30.68 -6.19
C GLN A 387 -15.45 -30.60 -4.67
N THR A 388 -15.64 -29.44 -4.03
CA THR A 388 -15.51 -29.29 -2.58
C THR A 388 -16.45 -30.24 -1.83
N HIS A 389 -17.70 -30.38 -2.30
CA HIS A 389 -18.69 -31.29 -1.73
C HIS A 389 -18.24 -32.76 -1.83
N ARG A 390 -17.75 -33.20 -3.00
CA ARG A 390 -17.19 -34.56 -3.16
C ARG A 390 -16.04 -34.79 -2.18
N PHE A 391 -15.15 -33.83 -2.02
CA PHE A 391 -14.03 -33.93 -1.10
C PHE A 391 -14.46 -33.99 0.37
N LEU A 392 -15.35 -33.08 0.81
CA LEU A 392 -15.88 -33.11 2.19
C LEU A 392 -16.51 -34.46 2.49
N LYS A 393 -17.23 -35.06 1.53
CA LYS A 393 -17.77 -36.42 1.65
C LYS A 393 -16.67 -37.48 1.82
N THR A 394 -15.55 -37.41 1.08
CA THR A 394 -14.41 -38.33 1.28
C THR A 394 -13.78 -38.22 2.67
N GLN A 395 -13.87 -37.04 3.29
CA GLN A 395 -13.34 -36.78 4.63
C GLN A 395 -14.35 -37.06 5.75
N ASN A 396 -15.49 -37.71 5.47
CA ASN A 396 -16.60 -37.90 6.41
C ASN A 396 -17.12 -36.58 7.03
N MET A 397 -17.04 -35.47 6.28
CA MET A 397 -17.59 -34.18 6.67
C MET A 397 -18.91 -33.96 5.93
N LYS A 398 -19.93 -33.50 6.67
CA LYS A 398 -21.20 -33.13 6.07
C LYS A 398 -21.09 -31.79 5.35
N SER A 399 -21.78 -31.70 4.23
CA SER A 399 -21.94 -30.50 3.41
C SER A 399 -23.40 -30.39 2.98
N PRO A 400 -23.90 -29.18 2.67
CA PRO A 400 -25.30 -29.00 2.31
C PRO A 400 -25.61 -29.72 1.00
N GLY A 401 -26.70 -30.49 0.97
CA GLY A 401 -27.15 -31.20 -0.24
C GLY A 401 -27.52 -30.26 -1.41
N TYR A 402 -27.87 -29.00 -1.11
CA TYR A 402 -28.22 -27.97 -2.10
C TYR A 402 -27.39 -26.70 -1.89
N ALA A 403 -26.09 -26.76 -2.19
CA ALA A 403 -25.14 -25.66 -2.01
C ALA A 403 -25.62 -24.32 -2.61
N HIS A 404 -26.21 -24.34 -3.82
CA HIS A 404 -26.66 -23.13 -4.51
C HIS A 404 -27.77 -22.35 -3.78
N LEU A 405 -28.64 -23.02 -3.02
CA LEU A 405 -29.70 -22.38 -2.21
C LEU A 405 -29.14 -21.75 -0.92
N VAL A 406 -28.01 -22.27 -0.44
CA VAL A 406 -27.34 -21.81 0.78
C VAL A 406 -26.49 -20.58 0.48
N LEU A 407 -25.70 -20.59 -0.60
CA LEU A 407 -24.76 -19.52 -0.96
C LEU A 407 -25.45 -18.18 -1.26
N GLY A 408 -26.59 -18.20 -1.95
CA GLY A 408 -27.45 -17.02 -2.19
C GLY A 408 -27.91 -16.29 -0.93
N LYS A 409 -27.91 -16.97 0.21
CA LYS A 409 -28.49 -16.46 1.47
C LYS A 409 -27.43 -15.97 2.45
N LEU A 410 -26.16 -16.27 2.20
CA LEU A 410 -25.04 -15.96 3.09
C LEU A 410 -24.57 -14.51 2.90
N SER A 411 -24.47 -13.78 4.00
CA SER A 411 -24.03 -12.39 4.02
C SER A 411 -22.54 -12.22 3.72
N PHE A 412 -21.75 -13.30 3.66
CA PHE A 412 -20.32 -13.25 3.33
C PHE A 412 -20.03 -13.26 1.82
N LEU A 413 -21.04 -13.64 1.03
CA LEU A 413 -20.93 -13.82 -0.41
C LEU A 413 -21.80 -12.81 -1.14
N CYS A 414 -21.31 -12.35 -2.28
CA CYS A 414 -22.09 -11.63 -3.28
C CYS A 414 -22.10 -12.43 -4.58
N THR A 415 -23.23 -12.42 -5.28
CA THR A 415 -23.29 -12.99 -6.64
C THR A 415 -23.07 -11.88 -7.66
N SER A 416 -22.21 -12.14 -8.65
CA SER A 416 -22.07 -11.30 -9.85
C SER A 416 -23.27 -11.45 -10.79
N ASP A 417 -24.04 -12.55 -10.68
CA ASP A 417 -24.97 -12.98 -11.71
C ASP A 417 -26.41 -13.08 -11.18
N THR A 418 -26.96 -11.99 -10.61
CA THR A 418 -28.32 -11.95 -10.03
C THR A 418 -29.44 -12.31 -11.03
N THR A 419 -29.13 -12.32 -12.31
CA THR A 419 -30.04 -12.60 -13.42
C THR A 419 -30.03 -14.07 -13.86
N LEU A 420 -29.12 -14.92 -13.37
CA LEU A 420 -29.07 -16.36 -13.70
C LEU A 420 -30.07 -17.15 -12.85
N LYS A 421 -30.63 -18.23 -13.42
CA LYS A 421 -31.49 -19.19 -12.69
C LYS A 421 -30.72 -19.79 -11.51
N GLU A 422 -31.44 -20.06 -10.41
CA GLU A 422 -30.88 -20.70 -9.22
C GLU A 422 -30.09 -21.97 -9.60
N GLY A 423 -28.81 -22.02 -9.23
CA GLY A 423 -27.90 -23.12 -9.55
C GLY A 423 -26.85 -22.86 -10.65
N GLN A 424 -26.96 -21.76 -11.41
CA GLN A 424 -25.95 -21.36 -12.42
C GLN A 424 -25.11 -20.13 -12.01
N GLN A 425 -25.48 -19.49 -10.91
CA GLN A 425 -24.85 -18.27 -10.41
C GLN A 425 -23.40 -18.49 -9.95
N LYS A 426 -22.50 -17.54 -10.24
CA LYS A 426 -21.18 -17.47 -9.60
C LYS A 426 -21.23 -16.55 -8.38
N TYR A 427 -20.38 -16.87 -7.40
CA TYR A 427 -20.33 -16.24 -6.09
C TYR A 427 -18.92 -15.80 -5.76
N ARG A 428 -18.81 -14.71 -4.99
CA ARG A 428 -17.56 -14.09 -4.55
C ARG A 428 -17.65 -13.71 -3.10
N PHE A 429 -16.53 -13.70 -2.38
CA PHE A 429 -16.47 -13.09 -1.06
C PHE A 429 -16.60 -11.56 -1.17
N LEU A 430 -17.21 -10.93 -0.15
CA LEU A 430 -17.35 -9.47 -0.09
C LEU A 430 -16.00 -8.74 -0.17
N HIS A 431 -14.98 -9.34 0.44
CA HIS A 431 -13.61 -8.86 0.43
C HIS A 431 -12.62 -10.04 0.54
N LEU A 432 -11.41 -9.88 0.01
CA LEU A 432 -10.36 -10.92 0.03
C LEU A 432 -10.04 -11.39 1.45
N THR A 433 -10.03 -10.47 2.43
CA THR A 433 -9.80 -10.81 3.84
C THR A 433 -10.82 -11.76 4.44
N PHE A 434 -12.08 -11.77 3.96
CA PHE A 434 -13.04 -12.80 4.35
C PHE A 434 -12.65 -14.16 3.77
N GLN A 435 -12.18 -14.19 2.52
CA GLN A 435 -11.67 -15.42 1.91
C GLN A 435 -10.43 -15.93 2.68
N GLU A 436 -9.47 -15.06 3.01
CA GLU A 436 -8.29 -15.39 3.84
C GLU A 436 -8.67 -15.90 5.23
N PHE A 437 -9.66 -15.27 5.87
CA PHE A 437 -10.17 -15.71 7.17
C PHE A 437 -10.82 -17.11 7.11
N PHE A 438 -11.68 -17.36 6.12
CA PHE A 438 -12.33 -18.67 5.98
C PHE A 438 -11.33 -19.76 5.54
N ALA A 439 -10.33 -19.43 4.74
CA ALA A 439 -9.24 -20.34 4.39
C ALA A 439 -8.37 -20.68 5.62
N ALA A 440 -8.06 -19.71 6.47
CA ALA A 440 -7.37 -19.94 7.74
C ALA A 440 -8.14 -20.89 8.65
N ARG A 441 -9.47 -20.74 8.75
CA ARG A 441 -10.33 -21.66 9.50
C ARG A 441 -10.34 -23.07 8.91
N HIS A 442 -10.38 -23.19 7.59
CA HIS A 442 -10.27 -24.48 6.91
C HIS A 442 -8.95 -25.17 7.28
N PHE A 443 -7.84 -24.44 7.21
CA PHE A 443 -6.50 -24.91 7.56
C PHE A 443 -6.44 -25.39 9.01
N VAL A 444 -6.86 -24.55 9.97
CA VAL A 444 -6.85 -24.88 11.41
C VAL A 444 -7.69 -26.13 11.69
N ARG A 445 -8.85 -26.27 11.07
CA ARG A 445 -9.71 -27.45 11.25
C ARG A 445 -9.05 -28.73 10.75
N HIS A 446 -8.40 -28.69 9.59
CA HIS A 446 -7.69 -29.85 9.03
C HIS A 446 -6.44 -30.18 9.85
N TRP A 447 -5.74 -29.16 10.34
CA TRP A 447 -4.62 -29.34 11.28
C TRP A 447 -5.06 -30.04 12.56
N LEU A 448 -6.11 -29.55 13.23
CA LEU A 448 -6.63 -30.11 14.48
C LEU A 448 -7.19 -31.52 14.30
N SER A 449 -7.80 -31.80 13.14
CA SER A 449 -8.35 -33.13 12.83
C SER A 449 -7.34 -34.10 12.21
N ASN A 450 -6.09 -33.67 12.00
CA ASN A 450 -5.03 -34.41 11.31
C ASN A 450 -5.48 -34.97 9.94
N LYS A 451 -6.25 -34.17 9.20
CA LYS A 451 -6.73 -34.49 7.85
C LYS A 451 -5.97 -33.68 6.79
N PRO A 452 -5.81 -34.21 5.57
CA PRO A 452 -5.16 -33.48 4.50
C PRO A 452 -6.05 -32.35 3.97
N LEU A 453 -5.43 -31.31 3.43
CA LEU A 453 -6.05 -30.24 2.66
C LEU A 453 -6.19 -30.68 1.21
N LEU A 454 -7.24 -30.21 0.54
CA LEU A 454 -7.39 -30.36 -0.90
C LEU A 454 -6.78 -29.17 -1.63
N TYR A 455 -6.09 -29.45 -2.72
CA TYR A 455 -5.68 -28.44 -3.69
C TYR A 455 -5.80 -28.98 -5.12
N GLN A 456 -5.86 -28.07 -6.09
CA GLN A 456 -5.90 -28.42 -7.51
C GLN A 456 -4.54 -28.21 -8.15
N GLY A 457 -4.06 -29.23 -8.86
CA GLY A 457 -2.90 -29.08 -9.74
C GLY A 457 -3.25 -28.23 -10.97
N PRO A 458 -2.25 -27.69 -11.69
CA PRO A 458 -2.46 -26.90 -12.91
C PRO A 458 -3.31 -27.62 -13.97
N ASP A 459 -3.29 -28.95 -13.96
CA ASP A 459 -3.99 -29.83 -14.91
C ASP A 459 -5.44 -30.11 -14.51
N GLY A 460 -5.95 -29.48 -13.44
CA GLY A 460 -7.28 -29.74 -12.87
C GLY A 460 -7.37 -31.04 -12.05
N SER A 461 -6.25 -31.72 -11.82
CA SER A 461 -6.18 -32.91 -10.99
C SER A 461 -6.30 -32.55 -9.50
N THR A 462 -7.18 -33.26 -8.78
CA THR A 462 -7.35 -33.06 -7.34
C THR A 462 -6.25 -33.80 -6.58
N SER A 463 -5.43 -33.05 -5.85
CA SER A 463 -4.35 -33.57 -5.01
C SER A 463 -4.58 -33.22 -3.55
N VAL A 464 -3.93 -33.95 -2.66
CA VAL A 464 -4.00 -33.75 -1.21
C VAL A 464 -2.65 -33.33 -0.66
N ILE A 465 -2.65 -32.38 0.27
CA ILE A 465 -1.44 -31.93 0.96
C ILE A 465 -1.68 -31.94 2.47
N ILE A 466 -0.68 -32.40 3.23
CA ILE A 466 -0.73 -32.34 4.69
C ILE A 466 -0.58 -30.86 5.11
N PRO A 467 -1.39 -30.35 6.06
CA PRO A 467 -1.30 -28.96 6.52
C PRO A 467 0.12 -28.48 6.87
N LYS A 468 0.93 -29.35 7.50
CA LYS A 468 2.34 -29.09 7.80
C LYS A 468 3.17 -28.82 6.55
N ASN A 469 3.07 -29.69 5.55
CA ASN A 469 3.81 -29.53 4.29
C ASN A 469 3.36 -28.26 3.55
N PHE A 470 2.06 -27.98 3.56
CA PHE A 470 1.52 -26.76 2.96
C PHE A 470 2.09 -25.49 3.62
N LEU A 471 2.16 -25.48 4.96
CA LEU A 471 2.82 -24.41 5.71
C LEU A 471 4.28 -24.25 5.28
N GLN A 472 5.05 -25.34 5.22
CA GLN A 472 6.46 -25.28 4.82
C GLN A 472 6.66 -24.77 3.40
N GLU A 473 5.78 -25.13 2.47
CA GLU A 473 5.84 -24.68 1.07
C GLU A 473 5.48 -23.21 0.87
N ARG A 474 4.56 -22.68 1.70
CA ARG A 474 3.88 -21.39 1.43
C ARG A 474 4.08 -20.32 2.49
N LYS A 475 4.81 -20.59 3.58
CA LYS A 475 4.96 -19.62 4.69
C LYS A 475 5.60 -18.29 4.31
N TYR A 476 6.45 -18.23 3.28
CA TYR A 476 7.06 -16.98 2.81
C TYR A 476 6.37 -16.34 1.60
N ASP A 477 5.31 -16.97 1.08
CA ASP A 477 4.55 -16.41 -0.03
C ASP A 477 3.61 -15.32 0.51
N ALA A 478 3.79 -14.10 -0.02
CA ALA A 478 3.08 -12.89 0.42
C ALA A 478 1.55 -13.07 0.42
N ARG A 479 1.02 -13.90 -0.49
CA ARG A 479 -0.41 -14.17 -0.64
C ARG A 479 -1.04 -14.84 0.57
N TYR A 480 -0.23 -15.47 1.42
CA TYR A 480 -0.71 -16.18 2.61
C TYR A 480 -0.39 -15.43 3.91
N ASP A 481 0.25 -14.26 3.90
CA ASP A 481 0.63 -13.53 5.13
C ASP A 481 -0.57 -13.27 6.04
N ILE A 482 -1.65 -12.70 5.49
CA ILE A 482 -2.89 -12.44 6.23
C ILE A 482 -3.53 -13.74 6.71
N MET A 483 -3.49 -14.79 5.89
CA MET A 483 -3.98 -16.12 6.30
C MET A 483 -3.20 -16.65 7.51
N TRP A 484 -1.87 -16.52 7.54
CA TRP A 484 -1.04 -16.97 8.67
C TRP A 484 -1.31 -16.18 9.96
N ARG A 485 -1.54 -14.87 9.85
CA ARG A 485 -2.03 -14.03 10.97
C ARG A 485 -3.32 -14.62 11.57
N PHE A 486 -4.32 -14.89 10.72
CA PHE A 486 -5.57 -15.50 11.16
C PHE A 486 -5.39 -16.90 11.75
N VAL A 487 -4.52 -17.74 11.18
CA VAL A 487 -4.22 -19.08 11.73
C VAL A 487 -3.68 -18.98 13.16
N ALA A 488 -2.71 -18.09 13.41
CA ALA A 488 -2.15 -17.85 14.75
C ALA A 488 -3.22 -17.39 15.74
N GLY A 489 -4.02 -16.38 15.36
CA GLY A 489 -5.09 -15.86 16.20
C GLY A 489 -6.20 -16.88 16.48
N LEU A 490 -6.55 -17.74 15.52
CA LEU A 490 -7.57 -18.78 15.68
C LEU A 490 -7.13 -19.87 16.65
N PHE A 491 -5.85 -20.27 16.60
CA PHE A 491 -5.28 -21.19 17.60
C PHE A 491 -5.28 -20.58 18.99
N HIS A 492 -4.92 -19.29 19.13
CA HIS A 492 -4.94 -18.59 20.41
C HIS A 492 -6.35 -18.41 20.97
N ALA A 493 -7.32 -18.03 20.14
CA ALA A 493 -8.71 -17.84 20.56
C ALA A 493 -9.42 -19.14 21.00
N GLY A 494 -8.84 -20.32 20.72
CA GLY A 494 -9.44 -21.62 21.04
C GLY A 494 -10.82 -21.79 20.41
N TRP A 495 -10.99 -21.28 19.18
CA TRP A 495 -12.29 -21.07 18.55
C TRP A 495 -13.13 -22.36 18.39
N ASP A 496 -12.50 -23.53 18.24
CA ASP A 496 -13.20 -24.81 18.23
C ASP A 496 -13.39 -25.31 19.68
N GLN A 497 -14.65 -25.32 20.14
CA GLN A 497 -15.10 -25.42 21.55
C GLN A 497 -14.71 -26.71 22.30
N GLY A 498 -13.85 -27.56 21.74
CA GLY A 498 -13.40 -28.82 22.32
C GLY A 498 -12.04 -28.80 23.05
N MET A 499 -11.28 -27.70 23.00
CA MET A 499 -9.88 -27.71 23.46
C MET A 499 -9.60 -26.82 24.68
N VAL A 500 -8.91 -27.41 25.66
CA VAL A 500 -8.45 -26.77 26.91
C VAL A 500 -6.92 -26.57 26.91
N SER A 501 -6.18 -27.13 25.94
CA SER A 501 -4.70 -27.07 25.89
C SER A 501 -4.15 -26.13 24.82
N ASN A 502 -3.03 -25.46 25.11
CA ASN A 502 -2.30 -24.58 24.17
C ASN A 502 -1.40 -25.36 23.20
N THR A 503 -1.47 -26.69 23.22
CA THR A 503 -0.61 -27.59 22.44
C THR A 503 -0.63 -27.28 20.94
N PRO A 504 -1.77 -27.01 20.28
CA PRO A 504 -1.79 -26.71 18.85
C PRO A 504 -1.08 -25.41 18.48
N LEU A 505 -1.19 -24.38 19.32
CA LEU A 505 -0.52 -23.09 19.12
C LEU A 505 1.00 -23.25 19.20
N ASN A 506 1.49 -23.93 20.24
CA ASN A 506 2.93 -24.21 20.39
C ASN A 506 3.45 -25.05 19.21
N LEU A 507 2.71 -26.09 18.77
CA LEU A 507 3.07 -26.89 17.60
C LEU A 507 3.10 -26.06 16.31
N PHE A 508 2.17 -25.13 16.13
CA PHE A 508 2.16 -24.25 14.96
C PHE A 508 3.41 -23.36 14.91
N PHE A 509 3.81 -22.74 16.02
CA PHE A 509 5.04 -21.95 16.08
C PHE A 509 6.31 -22.81 15.92
N GLN A 510 6.32 -24.03 16.45
CA GLN A 510 7.42 -24.98 16.22
C GLN A 510 7.56 -25.32 14.72
N GLU A 511 6.46 -25.54 14.03
CA GLU A 511 6.46 -25.83 12.59
C GLU A 511 6.78 -24.57 11.77
N LEU A 512 6.32 -23.39 12.17
CA LEU A 512 6.76 -22.12 11.55
C LEU A 512 8.29 -21.99 11.59
N GLU A 513 8.90 -22.27 12.74
CA GLU A 513 10.34 -22.25 12.96
C GLU A 513 11.11 -23.40 12.28
N ALA A 514 10.43 -24.48 11.87
CA ALA A 514 11.05 -25.60 11.18
C ALA A 514 11.50 -25.20 9.76
N GLY A 515 12.31 -26.05 9.10
CA GLY A 515 12.72 -25.82 7.72
C GLY A 515 11.52 -25.91 6.74
N PRO A 516 11.48 -25.10 5.67
CA PRO A 516 12.59 -24.30 5.13
C PRO A 516 12.73 -22.90 5.74
N ARG A 517 13.95 -22.38 5.81
CA ARG A 517 14.25 -21.07 6.42
C ARG A 517 14.64 -20.05 5.37
N ASP A 518 14.26 -18.81 5.62
CA ASP A 518 14.73 -17.67 4.82
C ASP A 518 16.23 -17.48 5.09
N PHE A 519 17.03 -17.61 4.04
CA PHE A 519 18.47 -17.43 4.09
C PHE A 519 18.87 -15.98 4.34
N LEU A 520 18.03 -15.02 3.94
CA LEU A 520 18.26 -13.61 4.31
C LEU A 520 17.88 -13.43 5.78
N GLY A 521 16.67 -13.82 6.17
CA GLY A 521 16.22 -13.91 7.55
C GLY A 521 15.09 -12.93 7.93
N PRO A 522 15.10 -11.66 7.48
CA PRO A 522 14.09 -10.68 7.88
C PRO A 522 12.65 -11.07 7.52
N THR A 523 12.42 -11.76 6.39
CA THR A 523 11.06 -12.19 6.01
C THR A 523 10.50 -13.21 7.01
N HIS A 524 11.35 -14.12 7.51
CA HIS A 524 10.96 -15.04 8.58
C HIS A 524 10.64 -14.30 9.88
N GLN A 525 11.47 -13.33 10.26
CA GLN A 525 11.24 -12.53 11.47
C GLN A 525 9.92 -11.75 11.39
N ARG A 526 9.59 -11.17 10.23
CA ARG A 526 8.30 -10.50 10.01
C ARG A 526 7.11 -11.44 10.12
N LEU A 527 7.18 -12.61 9.50
CA LEU A 527 6.12 -13.62 9.63
C LEU A 527 5.87 -13.97 11.10
N ILE A 528 6.93 -14.20 11.88
CA ILE A 528 6.83 -14.46 13.31
C ILE A 528 6.21 -13.27 14.05
N MET A 529 6.67 -12.05 13.78
CA MET A 529 6.15 -10.82 14.38
C MET A 529 4.66 -10.62 14.08
N HIS A 530 4.24 -10.79 12.84
CA HIS A 530 2.84 -10.74 12.42
C HIS A 530 2.01 -11.79 13.16
N CYS A 531 2.46 -13.04 13.24
CA CYS A 531 1.77 -14.08 14.00
C CYS A 531 1.70 -13.75 15.51
N LEU A 532 2.77 -13.21 16.10
CA LEU A 532 2.82 -12.85 17.52
C LEU A 532 1.84 -11.72 17.87
N SER A 533 1.60 -10.78 16.95
CA SER A 533 0.61 -9.70 17.12
C SER A 533 -0.82 -10.22 17.30
N GLU A 534 -1.12 -11.40 16.75
CA GLU A 534 -2.42 -12.07 16.88
C GLU A 534 -2.54 -12.98 18.12
N VAL A 535 -1.45 -13.09 18.90
CA VAL A 535 -1.35 -13.86 20.15
C VAL A 535 -1.12 -12.91 21.34
N ALA A 536 -1.66 -11.71 21.27
CA ALA A 536 -1.56 -10.70 22.33
C ALA A 536 -2.78 -10.80 23.28
N GLY A 537 -2.53 -10.97 24.59
CA GLY A 537 -3.56 -10.89 25.62
C GLY A 537 -3.26 -11.71 26.88
N THR A 538 -3.31 -11.07 28.06
CA THR A 538 -3.22 -11.72 29.38
C THR A 538 -4.57 -12.27 29.88
N LYS A 539 -5.66 -11.99 29.15
CA LYS A 539 -7.04 -12.18 29.63
C LYS A 539 -7.79 -13.39 29.05
N ARG A 540 -7.25 -14.08 28.03
CA ARG A 540 -7.86 -15.29 27.46
C ARG A 540 -6.83 -16.40 27.27
N ARG A 541 -7.35 -17.64 27.20
CA ARG A 541 -6.61 -18.91 27.33
C ARG A 541 -5.26 -18.92 26.60
N GLY A 542 -4.20 -19.05 27.38
CA GLY A 542 -2.99 -19.75 26.97
C GLY A 542 -1.76 -18.89 26.67
N THR A 543 -0.74 -19.02 27.51
CA THR A 543 0.58 -18.45 27.29
C THR A 543 1.33 -19.24 26.21
N LEU A 544 1.85 -18.55 25.19
CA LEU A 544 2.77 -19.13 24.21
C LEU A 544 4.14 -19.36 24.89
N GLU A 545 4.54 -20.62 25.05
CA GLU A 545 5.74 -20.98 25.83
C GLU A 545 7.03 -20.45 25.19
N CYS A 546 7.10 -20.44 23.86
CA CYS A 546 8.27 -19.95 23.13
C CYS A 546 8.31 -18.44 22.91
N ARG A 547 7.34 -17.66 23.44
CA ARG A 547 7.21 -16.22 23.16
C ARG A 547 8.48 -15.44 23.51
N GLU A 548 9.00 -15.61 24.72
CA GLU A 548 10.20 -14.90 25.17
C GLU A 548 11.41 -15.20 24.27
N ARG A 549 11.57 -16.46 23.84
CA ARG A 549 12.63 -16.89 22.91
C ARG A 549 12.48 -16.24 21.53
N LEU A 550 11.27 -16.14 21.01
CA LEU A 550 10.97 -15.51 19.72
C LEU A 550 11.18 -13.99 19.77
N GLU A 551 10.67 -13.31 20.80
CA GLU A 551 10.87 -11.87 20.98
C GLU A 551 12.34 -11.51 21.21
N SER A 552 13.08 -12.33 21.97
CA SER A 552 14.54 -12.16 22.14
C SER A 552 15.30 -12.31 20.81
N ARG A 553 14.82 -13.17 19.90
CA ARG A 553 15.39 -13.30 18.56
C ARG A 553 15.10 -12.09 17.69
N LEU A 554 13.86 -11.59 17.70
CA LEU A 554 13.51 -10.35 17.02
C LEU A 554 14.41 -9.19 17.47
N LEU A 555 14.67 -9.07 18.76
CA LEU A 555 15.60 -8.06 19.30
C LEU A 555 17.04 -8.23 18.78
N ARG A 556 17.56 -9.46 18.68
CA ARG A 556 18.88 -9.71 18.07
C ARG A 556 18.91 -9.29 16.61
N TRP A 557 17.83 -9.52 15.86
CA TRP A 557 17.71 -9.08 14.48
C TRP A 557 17.65 -7.56 14.32
N VAL A 558 16.97 -6.85 15.23
CA VAL A 558 16.96 -5.38 15.26
C VAL A 558 18.37 -4.83 15.55
N ASN A 559 19.09 -5.41 16.52
CA ASN A 559 20.48 -5.02 16.78
C ASN A 559 21.40 -5.30 15.57
N PHE A 560 21.20 -6.45 14.91
CA PHE A 560 21.95 -6.81 13.72
C PHE A 560 21.66 -5.87 12.54
N GLU A 561 20.39 -5.51 12.31
CA GLU A 561 19.99 -4.53 11.31
C GLU A 561 20.69 -3.18 11.55
N TRP A 562 20.73 -2.73 12.81
CA TRP A 562 21.44 -1.52 13.19
C TRP A 562 22.94 -1.60 12.93
N GLU A 563 23.59 -2.73 13.19
CA GLU A 563 25.01 -2.90 12.88
C GLU A 563 25.28 -2.94 11.38
N LEU A 564 24.37 -3.57 10.62
CA LEU A 564 24.52 -3.76 9.18
C LEU A 564 24.24 -2.49 8.37
N CYS A 565 23.13 -1.80 8.68
CA CYS A 565 22.54 -0.74 7.86
C CYS A 565 22.42 0.61 8.58
N LYS A 566 22.65 0.66 9.90
CA LYS A 566 22.35 1.84 10.74
C LYS A 566 20.89 2.33 10.63
N THR A 567 20.00 1.44 10.20
CA THR A 567 18.54 1.58 10.15
C THR A 567 17.89 0.53 11.03
N THR A 568 16.58 0.64 11.23
CA THR A 568 15.80 -0.21 12.16
C THR A 568 14.35 -0.27 11.67
N GLU A 569 14.18 -0.75 10.44
CA GLU A 569 12.90 -0.93 9.76
C GLU A 569 12.01 -1.92 10.52
N LEU A 570 12.57 -3.03 11.04
CA LEU A 570 11.79 -3.99 11.84
C LEU A 570 11.19 -3.35 13.10
N LEU A 571 11.94 -2.46 13.75
CA LEU A 571 11.48 -1.73 14.94
C LEU A 571 10.47 -0.63 14.59
N SER A 572 10.43 -0.17 13.34
CA SER A 572 9.47 0.86 12.91
C SER A 572 8.06 0.30 12.70
N GLU A 573 7.94 -1.00 12.41
CA GLU A 573 6.67 -1.66 12.11
C GLU A 573 5.71 -1.69 13.32
N PRO A 574 4.41 -1.39 13.14
CA PRO A 574 3.47 -1.26 14.26
C PRO A 574 3.22 -2.57 15.01
N GLU A 575 3.40 -3.72 14.35
CA GLU A 575 3.32 -5.07 14.91
C GLU A 575 4.48 -5.45 15.83
N PHE A 576 5.57 -4.67 15.87
CA PHE A 576 6.74 -5.01 16.68
C PHE A 576 6.37 -5.12 18.17
N PRO A 577 6.81 -6.19 18.88
CA PRO A 577 6.40 -6.45 20.26
C PRO A 577 6.72 -5.29 21.21
N VAL A 578 5.72 -4.87 21.97
CA VAL A 578 5.85 -3.81 22.99
C VAL A 578 6.92 -4.16 24.02
N SER A 579 6.99 -5.43 24.44
CA SER A 579 8.04 -5.95 25.34
C SER A 579 9.44 -5.62 24.81
N GLY A 580 9.71 -5.88 23.54
CA GLY A 580 10.98 -5.57 22.89
C GLY A 580 11.32 -4.08 22.93
N ILE A 581 10.35 -3.21 22.64
CA ILE A 581 10.52 -1.74 22.75
C ILE A 581 10.87 -1.36 24.19
N THR A 582 10.14 -1.90 25.18
CA THR A 582 10.40 -1.58 26.59
C THR A 582 11.77 -2.06 27.06
N THR A 583 12.26 -3.20 26.56
CA THR A 583 13.61 -3.72 26.86
C THR A 583 14.67 -2.78 26.28
N LEU A 584 14.55 -2.39 25.00
CA LEU A 584 15.49 -1.47 24.35
C LEU A 584 15.54 -0.08 24.98
N LEU A 585 14.43 0.38 25.58
CA LEU A 585 14.37 1.66 26.31
C LEU A 585 14.95 1.57 27.73
N ARG A 586 14.90 0.40 28.38
CA ARG A 586 15.43 0.20 29.74
C ARG A 586 16.94 -0.01 29.72
N ASP A 587 17.44 -0.80 28.79
CA ASP A 587 18.85 -1.16 28.72
C ASP A 587 19.67 -0.12 27.95
N ASP A 588 20.95 0.04 28.29
CA ASP A 588 21.92 0.78 27.46
C ASP A 588 22.30 -0.08 26.24
N SER A 589 21.35 -0.22 25.32
CA SER A 589 21.51 -0.99 24.08
C SER A 589 22.49 -0.31 23.10
N HIS A 590 23.12 -1.10 22.22
CA HIS A 590 24.03 -0.61 21.16
C HIS A 590 23.38 0.40 20.20
N ILE A 591 22.05 0.33 20.04
CA ILE A 591 21.24 1.23 19.21
C ILE A 591 21.14 2.63 19.86
N GLY A 592 21.26 2.70 21.19
CA GLY A 592 21.09 3.91 21.98
C GLY A 592 19.61 4.29 22.18
N ARG A 593 19.26 4.68 23.41
CA ARG A 593 17.87 5.05 23.77
C ARG A 593 17.33 6.20 22.92
N GLU A 594 18.18 7.15 22.52
CA GLU A 594 17.81 8.29 21.66
C GLU A 594 17.18 7.83 20.33
N HIS A 595 17.81 6.88 19.66
CA HIS A 595 17.37 6.41 18.35
C HIS A 595 16.05 5.62 18.45
N VAL A 596 15.95 4.74 19.46
CA VAL A 596 14.71 4.00 19.76
C VAL A 596 13.55 4.96 20.01
N LEU A 597 13.77 6.01 20.82
CA LEU A 597 12.75 7.03 21.10
C LEU A 597 12.32 7.79 19.85
N ARG A 598 13.25 8.10 18.94
CA ARG A 598 12.92 8.75 17.66
C ARG A 598 12.03 7.87 16.78
N ILE A 599 12.26 6.57 16.71
CA ILE A 599 11.40 5.64 15.95
C ILE A 599 10.02 5.51 16.61
N VAL A 600 10.03 5.32 17.93
CA VAL A 600 8.80 5.23 18.72
C VAL A 600 7.96 6.51 18.60
N SER A 601 8.58 7.68 18.43
CA SER A 601 7.87 8.95 18.21
C SER A 601 7.04 8.97 16.91
N MET A 602 7.45 8.21 15.90
CA MET A 602 6.72 8.12 14.62
C MET A 602 5.45 7.28 14.76
N ARG A 603 5.29 6.53 15.86
CA ARG A 603 4.10 5.74 16.11
C ARG A 603 2.95 6.64 16.59
N PRO A 604 1.75 6.54 15.99
CA PRO A 604 0.61 7.39 16.34
C PRO A 604 0.11 7.19 17.77
N ARG A 605 0.37 6.03 18.40
CA ARG A 605 -0.01 5.76 19.80
C ARG A 605 0.94 4.77 20.48
N LEU A 606 1.25 5.02 21.74
CA LEU A 606 2.14 4.19 22.58
C LEU A 606 1.38 3.53 23.74
N SER A 607 1.83 2.34 24.18
CA SER A 607 1.24 1.66 25.34
C SER A 607 1.50 2.42 26.64
N GLU A 608 0.64 2.26 27.65
CA GLU A 608 0.84 2.90 28.97
C GLU A 608 2.19 2.51 29.61
N ASP A 609 2.63 1.26 29.44
CA ASP A 609 3.93 0.80 29.91
C ASP A 609 5.08 1.53 29.22
N THR A 610 4.97 1.70 27.89
CA THR A 610 5.97 2.44 27.10
C THR A 610 5.97 3.91 27.50
N LEU A 611 4.80 4.54 27.62
CA LEU A 611 4.65 5.93 28.08
C LEU A 611 5.24 6.13 29.48
N SER A 612 5.04 5.16 30.39
CA SER A 612 5.61 5.21 31.74
C SER A 612 7.14 5.17 31.73
N ILE A 613 7.75 4.36 30.86
CA ILE A 613 9.20 4.30 30.69
C ILE A 613 9.72 5.60 30.06
N ILE A 614 9.11 6.09 28.97
CA ILE A 614 9.49 7.36 28.33
C ILE A 614 9.39 8.52 29.33
N THR A 615 8.36 8.51 30.18
CA THR A 615 8.17 9.49 31.26
C THR A 615 9.29 9.43 32.29
N LEU A 616 9.90 8.26 32.55
CA LEU A 616 11.12 8.12 33.37
C LEU A 616 12.36 8.67 32.66
N LEU A 617 12.49 8.44 31.35
CA LEU A 617 13.62 8.90 30.53
C LEU A 617 13.68 10.44 30.37
N LEU A 618 12.61 11.17 30.69
CA LEU A 618 12.66 12.64 30.82
C LEU A 618 13.67 13.12 31.89
N ASN A 619 14.03 12.25 32.84
CA ASN A 619 15.00 12.52 33.90
C ASN A 619 16.38 11.90 33.64
N ASP A 620 16.66 11.42 32.43
CA ASP A 620 17.94 10.78 32.09
C ASP A 620 19.14 11.71 32.38
N LYS A 621 20.38 11.20 32.38
CA LYS A 621 21.56 12.08 32.46
C LYS A 621 21.89 12.69 31.10
N ASP A 622 21.60 11.97 30.01
CA ASP A 622 21.86 12.41 28.63
C ASP A 622 20.78 13.39 28.14
N VAL A 623 21.22 14.57 27.69
CA VAL A 623 20.34 15.61 27.14
C VAL A 623 19.68 15.15 25.84
N LYS A 624 20.34 14.32 25.03
CA LYS A 624 19.78 13.81 23.78
C LYS A 624 18.63 12.83 24.03
N VAL A 625 18.79 11.93 25.01
CA VAL A 625 17.73 11.00 25.44
C VAL A 625 16.52 11.75 25.99
N LYS A 626 16.72 12.80 26.80
CA LYS A 626 15.61 13.66 27.26
C LYS A 626 14.85 14.28 26.10
N LYS A 627 15.58 14.76 25.10
CA LYS A 627 14.99 15.43 23.94
C LYS A 627 14.15 14.45 23.14
N ALA A 628 14.72 13.30 22.79
CA ALA A 628 14.01 12.25 22.08
C ALA A 628 12.79 11.73 22.88
N ALA A 629 12.88 11.65 24.21
CA ALA A 629 11.77 11.26 25.07
C ALA A 629 10.63 12.29 25.05
N ALA A 630 10.98 13.58 25.11
CA ALA A 630 9.99 14.66 24.97
C ALA A 630 9.36 14.67 23.56
N GLU A 631 10.15 14.41 22.51
CA GLU A 631 9.67 14.31 21.12
C GLU A 631 8.73 13.11 20.93
N ALA A 632 9.00 11.98 21.58
CA ALA A 632 8.10 10.83 21.55
C ALA A 632 6.76 11.10 22.26
N LEU A 633 6.75 11.85 23.36
CA LEU A 633 5.51 12.26 24.02
C LEU A 633 4.75 13.33 23.22
N LYS A 634 5.47 14.14 22.43
CA LYS A 634 4.90 15.20 21.58
C LYS A 634 3.86 14.69 20.59
N THR A 635 4.05 13.50 20.06
CA THR A 635 3.18 12.92 19.03
C THR A 635 1.92 12.28 19.59
N GLN A 636 1.80 12.20 20.93
CA GLN A 636 0.71 11.51 21.61
C GLN A 636 -0.41 12.48 21.98
N SER A 637 -1.65 12.16 21.61
CA SER A 637 -2.83 13.00 21.86
C SER A 637 -3.43 12.83 23.27
N ASN A 638 -3.01 11.83 24.03
CA ASN A 638 -3.51 11.57 25.39
C ASN A 638 -2.37 11.11 26.30
N LEU A 639 -1.74 12.06 26.98
CA LEU A 639 -0.63 11.82 27.89
C LEU A 639 -1.11 11.56 29.34
N PRO A 640 -0.53 10.59 30.07
CA PRO A 640 -0.86 10.40 31.47
C PRO A 640 -0.43 11.60 32.31
N GLN A 641 -1.15 11.88 33.40
CA GLN A 641 -0.88 13.04 34.27
C GLN A 641 0.58 13.10 34.74
N ALA A 642 1.19 11.95 35.05
CA ALA A 642 2.59 11.87 35.44
C ALA A 642 3.56 12.34 34.33
N ALA A 643 3.22 12.12 33.05
CA ALA A 643 3.99 12.63 31.92
C ALA A 643 3.84 14.14 31.78
N LEU A 644 2.62 14.65 31.91
CA LEU A 644 2.32 16.09 31.88
C LEU A 644 3.05 16.85 33.01
N ASP A 645 3.00 16.33 34.23
CA ASP A 645 3.68 16.92 35.38
C ASP A 645 5.20 16.94 35.19
N ARG A 646 5.78 15.90 34.58
CA ARG A 646 7.23 15.83 34.33
C ARG A 646 7.68 16.69 33.17
N LEU A 647 6.91 16.76 32.07
CA LEU A 647 7.16 17.71 30.98
C LEU A 647 7.20 19.16 31.51
N PHE A 648 6.38 19.46 32.50
CA PHE A 648 6.37 20.77 33.16
C PHE A 648 7.60 21.02 34.07
N LEU A 649 8.18 19.97 34.67
CA LEU A 649 9.31 20.06 35.60
C LEU A 649 10.69 20.06 34.91
N LEU A 650 10.74 19.94 33.58
CA LEU A 650 12.01 19.92 32.84
C LEU A 650 12.82 21.22 33.05
N PRO A 651 14.14 21.13 33.24
CA PRO A 651 14.97 22.26 33.67
C PRO A 651 15.03 23.42 32.66
N LYS A 652 14.95 24.65 33.17
CA LYS A 652 14.86 25.93 32.44
C LYS A 652 16.03 26.28 31.48
N ASN A 653 17.08 25.46 31.42
CA ASN A 653 18.36 25.86 30.81
C ASN A 653 18.52 25.47 29.33
N SER A 654 17.61 24.70 28.75
CA SER A 654 17.67 24.32 27.32
C SER A 654 16.46 24.87 26.56
N ARG A 655 16.72 25.54 25.44
CA ARG A 655 15.69 26.14 24.57
C ARG A 655 14.86 25.06 23.88
N GLU A 656 15.53 24.06 23.31
CA GLU A 656 14.91 23.00 22.50
C GLU A 656 13.99 22.06 23.31
N LEU A 657 14.41 21.63 24.51
CA LEU A 657 13.57 20.78 25.39
C LEU A 657 12.30 21.49 25.85
N ARG A 658 12.35 22.82 26.04
CA ARG A 658 11.16 23.62 26.35
C ARG A 658 10.21 23.67 25.18
N GLU A 659 10.71 23.94 23.97
CA GLU A 659 9.91 23.99 22.74
C GLU A 659 9.15 22.67 22.49
N VAL A 660 9.84 21.54 22.63
CA VAL A 660 9.24 20.20 22.46
C VAL A 660 8.18 19.91 23.54
N ALA A 661 8.48 20.19 24.81
CA ALA A 661 7.53 20.00 25.91
C ALA A 661 6.27 20.86 25.74
N THR A 662 6.41 22.10 25.29
CA THR A 662 5.26 22.98 25.03
C THR A 662 4.43 22.57 23.81
N TYR A 663 5.05 21.99 22.76
CA TYR A 663 4.31 21.43 21.64
C TYR A 663 3.58 20.13 22.01
N ALA A 664 4.15 19.31 22.90
CA ALA A 664 3.47 18.12 23.42
C ALA A 664 2.17 18.48 24.16
N LEU A 665 2.19 19.63 24.86
CA LEU A 665 1.02 20.22 25.52
C LEU A 665 0.01 20.80 24.51
N GLU A 666 0.49 21.41 23.42
CA GLU A 666 -0.38 21.93 22.34
C GLU A 666 -1.29 20.85 21.74
N LYS A 667 -0.82 19.60 21.68
CA LYS A 667 -1.56 18.46 21.11
C LYS A 667 -2.58 17.82 22.06
N GLN A 668 -2.69 18.28 23.32
CA GLN A 668 -3.66 17.71 24.27
C GLN A 668 -5.04 18.37 24.12
N PRO A 669 -6.12 17.59 23.90
CA PRO A 669 -7.47 18.10 23.69
C PRO A 669 -8.09 18.76 24.93
N SER A 670 -7.60 18.44 26.13
CA SER A 670 -7.94 19.14 27.36
C SER A 670 -6.74 19.18 28.30
N ILE A 671 -6.36 20.38 28.73
CA ILE A 671 -5.29 20.59 29.71
C ILE A 671 -5.94 20.83 31.08
N PRO A 672 -5.53 20.13 32.16
CA PRO A 672 -6.02 20.37 33.52
C PRO A 672 -5.83 21.84 33.95
N GLN A 673 -6.78 22.40 34.71
CA GLN A 673 -6.76 23.81 35.15
C GLN A 673 -5.46 24.20 35.86
N ALA A 674 -4.90 23.31 36.68
CA ALA A 674 -3.63 23.54 37.38
C ALA A 674 -2.43 23.74 36.44
N ILE A 675 -2.48 23.17 35.22
CA ILE A 675 -1.46 23.32 34.19
C ILE A 675 -1.77 24.56 33.33
N LEU A 676 -3.04 24.86 33.06
CA LEU A 676 -3.46 26.10 32.39
C LEU A 676 -2.99 27.34 33.14
N ASP A 677 -3.19 27.40 34.46
CA ASP A 677 -2.74 28.51 35.30
C ASP A 677 -1.21 28.72 35.23
N ARG A 678 -0.47 27.64 35.00
CA ARG A 678 0.99 27.67 34.83
C ARG A 678 1.43 28.07 33.41
N ILE A 679 0.70 27.66 32.37
CA ILE A 679 0.95 28.11 30.98
C ILE A 679 0.69 29.61 30.84
N ILE A 680 -0.33 30.13 31.53
CA ILE A 680 -0.62 31.58 31.59
C ILE A 680 0.57 32.36 32.18
N LEU A 681 1.27 31.82 33.17
CA LEU A 681 2.50 32.44 33.71
C LEU A 681 3.65 32.47 32.68
N LEU A 682 3.71 31.52 31.74
CA LEU A 682 4.74 31.47 30.70
C LEU A 682 4.55 32.51 29.58
N LEU A 683 3.35 33.07 29.43
CA LEU A 683 3.10 34.22 28.55
C LEU A 683 3.89 35.47 28.95
N LYS A 684 4.33 35.55 30.22
CA LYS A 684 5.14 36.66 30.77
C LYS A 684 6.64 36.35 30.82
N HIS A 685 7.08 35.27 30.19
CA HIS A 685 8.48 34.86 30.23
C HIS A 685 9.37 35.81 29.40
N GLU A 686 10.59 36.10 29.88
CA GLU A 686 11.55 37.00 29.23
C GLU A 686 11.99 36.58 27.81
N HIS A 687 11.76 35.32 27.40
CA HIS A 687 12.27 34.78 26.14
C HIS A 687 11.16 34.73 25.07
N PRO A 688 11.32 35.36 23.89
CA PRO A 688 10.29 35.43 22.85
C PRO A 688 9.71 34.07 22.43
N GLY A 689 10.56 33.07 22.13
CA GLY A 689 10.08 31.74 21.71
C GLY A 689 9.22 30.97 22.73
N ILE A 690 9.33 31.29 24.04
CA ILE A 690 8.55 30.59 25.09
C ILE A 690 7.14 31.17 25.19
N ARG A 691 7.05 32.49 25.09
CA ARG A 691 5.78 33.21 24.99
C ARG A 691 4.99 32.76 23.74
N ASP A 692 5.71 32.45 22.66
CA ASP A 692 5.19 32.09 21.34
C ASP A 692 4.47 30.73 21.33
N VAL A 693 5.09 29.73 21.96
CA VAL A 693 4.49 28.39 22.08
C VAL A 693 3.42 28.37 23.18
N ALA A 694 3.58 29.11 24.27
CA ALA A 694 2.54 29.25 25.30
C ALA A 694 1.24 29.86 24.72
N ALA A 695 1.36 30.83 23.82
CA ALA A 695 0.23 31.39 23.09
C ALA A 695 -0.43 30.35 22.16
N ARG A 696 0.34 29.59 21.37
CA ARG A 696 -0.19 28.51 20.50
C ARG A 696 -0.92 27.40 21.26
N ALA A 697 -0.37 26.96 22.40
CA ALA A 697 -0.98 25.91 23.23
C ALA A 697 -2.33 26.33 23.84
N LEU A 698 -2.49 27.62 24.17
CA LEU A 698 -3.76 28.16 24.66
C LEU A 698 -4.82 28.26 23.56
N VAL A 699 -4.43 28.64 22.34
CA VAL A 699 -5.35 28.82 21.18
C VAL A 699 -6.09 27.53 20.78
N GLN A 700 -5.56 26.35 21.05
CA GLN A 700 -6.22 25.07 20.73
C GLN A 700 -7.27 24.61 21.77
N GLN A 701 -7.39 25.29 22.92
CA GLN A 701 -8.34 24.90 23.97
C GLN A 701 -9.73 25.49 23.70
N SER A 702 -10.76 24.64 23.74
CA SER A 702 -12.15 25.04 23.43
C SER A 702 -12.86 25.87 24.51
N ASN A 703 -12.22 26.06 25.68
CA ASN A 703 -12.76 26.83 26.81
C ASN A 703 -11.63 27.61 27.51
N LEU A 704 -11.32 28.81 27.02
CA LEU A 704 -10.39 29.73 27.69
C LEU A 704 -11.17 30.74 28.57
N PRO A 705 -10.70 31.04 29.79
CA PRO A 705 -11.24 32.14 30.58
C PRO A 705 -11.08 33.49 29.86
N GLN A 706 -12.08 34.37 29.97
CA GLN A 706 -12.08 35.69 29.32
C GLN A 706 -10.84 36.54 29.65
N ALA A 707 -10.34 36.43 30.89
CA ALA A 707 -9.12 37.11 31.33
C ALA A 707 -7.86 36.68 30.55
N THR A 708 -7.79 35.43 30.10
CA THR A 708 -6.67 34.90 29.30
C THR A 708 -6.73 35.39 27.85
N LEU A 709 -7.94 35.56 27.31
CA LEU A 709 -8.16 36.16 25.98
C LEU A 709 -7.74 37.64 25.96
N ASP A 710 -8.07 38.39 27.03
CA ASP A 710 -7.70 39.80 27.16
C ASP A 710 -6.17 39.99 27.24
N GLU A 711 -5.46 39.05 27.90
CA GLU A 711 -4.00 39.07 28.03
C GLU A 711 -3.26 38.70 26.72
N LEU A 712 -3.80 37.74 25.94
CA LEU A 712 -3.30 37.41 24.59
C LEU A 712 -3.48 38.58 23.60
N ILE A 713 -4.59 39.33 23.71
CA ILE A 713 -4.87 40.53 22.90
C ILE A 713 -3.95 41.71 23.27
N LEU A 714 -3.54 41.81 24.54
CA LEU A 714 -2.57 42.80 25.01
C LEU A 714 -1.15 42.53 24.47
N LEU A 715 -0.73 41.27 24.39
CA LEU A 715 0.57 40.85 23.85
C LEU A 715 0.71 41.12 22.34
N LEU A 716 -0.38 41.06 21.57
CA LEU A 716 -0.43 41.47 20.16
C LEU A 716 -0.13 42.97 19.93
N LYS A 717 -0.34 43.81 20.94
CA LYS A 717 -0.17 45.28 20.86
C LYS A 717 1.21 45.74 21.33
N ASP A 718 2.05 44.84 21.85
CA ASP A 718 3.41 45.16 22.28
C ASP A 718 4.34 45.37 21.08
N LYS A 719 5.15 46.45 21.12
CA LYS A 719 6.04 46.85 20.01
C LYS A 719 7.35 46.05 19.96
N THR A 720 7.66 45.28 21.00
CA THR A 720 8.94 44.54 21.15
C THR A 720 8.85 43.06 20.81
N TRP A 721 7.68 42.60 20.35
CA TRP A 721 7.44 41.20 20.04
C TRP A 721 8.02 40.80 18.67
N GLU A 722 9.11 40.05 18.68
CA GLU A 722 9.83 39.61 17.47
C GLU A 722 9.05 38.60 16.62
N SER A 723 8.11 37.83 17.18
CA SER A 723 7.42 36.73 16.48
C SER A 723 5.90 36.96 16.31
N ARG A 724 5.51 38.09 15.73
CA ARG A 724 4.09 38.36 15.34
C ARG A 724 3.51 37.26 14.44
N GLU A 725 4.36 36.48 13.76
CA GLU A 725 3.99 35.37 12.86
C GLU A 725 3.19 34.24 13.52
N ALA A 726 3.42 33.89 14.80
CA ALA A 726 2.76 32.74 15.44
C ALA A 726 1.27 32.93 15.73
N ILE A 727 0.82 34.19 15.81
CA ILE A 727 -0.60 34.56 15.92
C ILE A 727 -1.20 34.79 14.52
N ILE A 728 -0.36 34.97 13.49
CA ILE A 728 -0.73 35.27 12.10
C ILE A 728 -0.83 34.00 11.21
N GLU A 729 -0.15 32.89 11.55
CA GLU A 729 -0.23 31.63 10.79
C GLU A 729 -1.67 31.10 10.55
N PRO A 730 -2.59 31.15 11.53
CA PRO A 730 -4.01 30.82 11.29
C PRO A 730 -4.73 31.79 10.33
N LEU A 731 -4.16 32.97 10.06
CA LEU A 731 -4.71 34.03 9.19
C LEU A 731 -4.08 34.05 7.78
N ARG A 732 -3.19 33.10 7.45
CA ARG A 732 -2.45 33.06 6.19
C ARG A 732 -3.27 32.52 4.99
N TRP A 733 -4.52 32.12 5.19
CA TRP A 733 -5.42 31.61 4.14
C TRP A 733 -6.30 32.68 3.48
N GLN A 734 -5.79 33.90 3.30
CA GLN A 734 -6.41 34.89 2.41
C GLN A 734 -5.38 35.51 1.45
N PRO A 735 -5.73 35.70 0.16
CA PRO A 735 -4.80 36.19 -0.85
C PRO A 735 -4.66 37.73 -0.82
N PRO A 736 -3.50 38.29 -1.18
CA PRO A 736 -3.33 39.73 -1.33
C PRO A 736 -3.69 40.20 -2.76
N GLN A 737 -4.46 41.28 -2.87
CA GLN A 737 -4.45 42.14 -4.05
C GLN A 737 -3.55 43.34 -3.77
N VAL A 738 -2.37 43.36 -4.39
CA VAL A 738 -1.58 44.59 -4.58
C VAL A 738 -1.11 44.63 -6.04
N THR A 739 -1.25 45.82 -6.60
CA THR A 739 -1.39 46.17 -8.01
C THR A 739 -0.07 46.16 -8.78
N LEU A 740 -0.16 45.66 -10.01
CA LEU A 740 0.91 45.32 -10.96
C LEU A 740 1.53 46.50 -11.76
N ASN A 741 1.49 47.74 -11.25
CA ASN A 741 1.89 48.92 -12.05
C ASN A 741 3.17 49.65 -11.60
N GLU A 742 3.83 49.22 -10.51
CA GLU A 742 5.12 49.79 -10.06
C GLU A 742 6.35 48.92 -10.39
N LEU A 743 6.15 47.71 -10.92
CA LEU A 743 7.24 46.73 -11.16
C LEU A 743 8.00 46.90 -12.49
N VAL A 744 7.59 47.84 -13.35
CA VAL A 744 8.20 48.05 -14.67
C VAL A 744 9.39 49.04 -14.63
N SER A 745 9.55 49.83 -13.56
CA SER A 745 10.64 50.81 -13.44
C SER A 745 11.97 50.25 -12.89
N LEU A 746 11.99 49.01 -12.39
CA LEU A 746 13.13 48.46 -11.63
C LEU A 746 14.23 47.76 -12.46
N TYR A 747 14.11 47.70 -13.79
CA TYR A 747 15.09 47.04 -14.67
C TYR A 747 16.37 47.85 -14.95
N LYS A 748 16.48 49.09 -14.45
CA LYS A 748 17.62 49.98 -14.72
C LYS A 748 18.31 50.54 -13.46
N ASP A 749 17.92 50.06 -12.27
CA ASP A 749 18.46 50.55 -11.00
C ASP A 749 19.88 50.01 -10.75
N LYS A 750 20.72 50.76 -10.01
CA LYS A 750 22.11 50.41 -9.69
C LYS A 750 22.23 49.42 -8.51
N ASN A 751 21.21 49.33 -7.65
CA ASN A 751 21.18 48.47 -6.46
C ASN A 751 20.64 47.05 -6.75
N TRP A 752 21.14 46.03 -6.03
CA TRP A 752 20.87 44.61 -6.33
C TRP A 752 19.52 44.08 -5.79
N GLU A 753 19.06 44.56 -4.63
CA GLU A 753 17.83 44.10 -3.96
C GLU A 753 16.54 44.36 -4.78
N PRO A 754 16.35 45.51 -5.46
CA PRO A 754 15.16 45.75 -6.30
C PRO A 754 15.15 44.95 -7.61
N ARG A 755 16.33 44.56 -8.11
CA ARG A 755 16.49 43.71 -9.31
C ARG A 755 16.18 42.25 -9.00
N GLU A 756 16.60 41.75 -7.84
CA GLU A 756 16.27 40.41 -7.34
C GLU A 756 14.76 40.26 -7.08
N ALA A 757 14.13 41.27 -6.47
CA ALA A 757 12.69 41.29 -6.23
C ALA A 757 11.87 41.25 -7.54
N ALA A 758 12.31 41.94 -8.59
CA ALA A 758 11.68 41.90 -9.91
C ALA A 758 11.79 40.52 -10.60
N ILE A 759 12.93 39.82 -10.43
CA ILE A 759 13.15 38.49 -11.00
C ILE A 759 12.33 37.40 -10.26
N LYS A 760 12.21 37.50 -8.92
CA LYS A 760 11.33 36.62 -8.11
C LYS A 760 9.84 36.74 -8.48
N VAL A 761 9.41 37.87 -9.04
CA VAL A 761 8.05 38.06 -9.56
C VAL A 761 7.86 37.38 -10.93
N LEU A 762 8.91 37.29 -11.76
CA LEU A 762 8.87 36.62 -13.07
C LEU A 762 8.92 35.09 -12.98
N GLU A 763 9.41 34.52 -11.87
CA GLU A 763 9.42 33.07 -11.57
C GLU A 763 8.02 32.43 -11.63
N ARG A 764 6.95 33.24 -11.64
CA ARG A 764 5.54 32.81 -11.64
C ARG A 764 4.78 32.95 -12.96
N LYS A 765 5.41 33.38 -14.06
CA LYS A 765 4.73 33.52 -15.37
C LYS A 765 5.42 32.70 -16.48
N SER A 766 4.65 31.82 -17.11
CA SER A 766 5.09 30.78 -18.04
C SER A 766 5.36 31.22 -19.49
N THR A 767 5.35 32.52 -19.81
CA THR A 767 5.68 33.01 -21.16
C THR A 767 6.45 34.33 -21.09
N LEU A 768 7.69 34.34 -21.60
CA LEU A 768 8.57 35.52 -21.67
C LEU A 768 8.94 35.82 -23.13
N PRO A 769 8.50 36.94 -23.71
CA PRO A 769 8.92 37.36 -25.05
C PRO A 769 10.10 38.34 -25.00
N THR A 770 11.26 37.97 -24.42
CA THR A 770 12.56 38.66 -24.69
C THR A 770 13.79 37.85 -24.22
N LEU A 771 14.05 36.69 -24.82
CA LEU A 771 15.24 35.85 -24.51
C LEU A 771 16.60 36.57 -24.74
N ASN A 772 16.68 37.51 -25.70
CA ASN A 772 17.95 38.17 -26.06
C ASN A 772 18.48 39.15 -24.99
N GLY A 773 17.62 39.74 -24.15
CA GLY A 773 18.04 40.63 -23.05
C GLY A 773 18.53 39.88 -21.81
N LEU A 774 18.04 38.65 -21.60
CA LEU A 774 18.34 37.82 -20.42
C LEU A 774 19.69 37.07 -20.56
N ILE A 775 20.13 36.78 -21.78
CA ILE A 775 21.43 36.14 -22.05
C ILE A 775 22.60 37.03 -21.58
N LEU A 776 22.47 38.36 -21.68
CA LEU A 776 23.50 39.30 -21.20
C LEU A 776 23.67 39.28 -19.68
N LEU A 777 22.59 38.97 -18.95
CA LEU A 777 22.58 38.92 -17.48
C LEU A 777 23.14 37.60 -16.92
N LEU A 778 23.28 36.55 -17.74
CA LEU A 778 24.03 35.35 -17.38
C LEU A 778 25.51 35.69 -17.11
N ASN A 779 26.04 36.76 -17.71
CA ASN A 779 27.41 37.22 -17.51
C ASN A 779 27.51 38.47 -16.60
N ASP A 780 26.49 38.74 -15.78
CA ASP A 780 26.50 39.90 -14.87
C ASP A 780 27.64 39.78 -13.84
N LYS A 781 28.20 40.92 -13.40
CA LYS A 781 29.28 40.94 -12.39
C LYS A 781 28.79 40.47 -11.01
N ASN A 782 27.51 40.66 -10.70
CA ASN A 782 26.90 40.30 -9.43
C ASN A 782 26.37 38.86 -9.45
N GLN A 783 26.81 38.06 -8.47
CA GLN A 783 26.46 36.64 -8.33
C GLN A 783 24.97 36.38 -8.07
N GLU A 784 24.27 37.28 -7.36
CA GLU A 784 22.85 37.16 -7.02
C GLU A 784 21.97 37.43 -8.25
N VAL A 785 22.41 38.32 -9.15
CA VAL A 785 21.76 38.57 -10.44
C VAL A 785 21.90 37.34 -11.34
N ARG A 786 23.10 36.74 -11.40
CA ARG A 786 23.32 35.48 -12.14
C ARG A 786 22.46 34.34 -11.59
N GLU A 787 22.42 34.17 -10.27
CA GLU A 787 21.59 33.15 -9.60
C GLU A 787 20.10 33.33 -9.91
N ALA A 788 19.58 34.56 -9.79
CA ALA A 788 18.17 34.86 -10.00
C ALA A 788 17.73 34.61 -11.46
N ILE A 789 18.57 34.98 -12.45
CA ILE A 789 18.31 34.72 -13.87
C ILE A 789 18.23 33.22 -14.15
N VAL A 790 19.18 32.44 -13.63
CA VAL A 790 19.19 30.99 -13.86
C VAL A 790 17.99 30.31 -13.21
N LYS A 791 17.55 30.76 -12.02
CA LYS A 791 16.30 30.32 -11.40
C LYS A 791 15.07 30.67 -12.26
N ALA A 792 15.03 31.86 -12.86
CA ALA A 792 13.94 32.25 -13.75
C ALA A 792 13.90 31.39 -15.05
N LEU A 793 15.05 30.93 -15.53
CA LEU A 793 15.16 30.03 -16.69
C LEU A 793 14.74 28.59 -16.40
N LYS A 794 14.71 28.18 -15.12
CA LYS A 794 14.33 26.83 -14.67
C LYS A 794 12.92 26.40 -15.12
N GLY A 795 12.01 27.34 -15.37
CA GLY A 795 10.64 27.06 -15.80
C GLY A 795 10.43 26.80 -17.29
N GLN A 796 11.48 26.89 -18.12
CA GLN A 796 11.36 26.78 -19.58
C GLN A 796 11.74 25.37 -20.07
N LEU A 797 10.80 24.68 -20.72
CA LEU A 797 10.99 23.32 -21.24
C LEU A 797 11.97 23.25 -22.42
N THR A 798 12.16 24.34 -23.16
CA THR A 798 13.10 24.40 -24.29
C THR A 798 13.85 25.72 -24.29
N LEU A 799 15.18 25.65 -24.20
CA LEU A 799 16.07 26.81 -24.23
C LEU A 799 16.80 26.90 -25.58
N PRO A 800 16.99 28.12 -26.14
CA PRO A 800 17.84 28.31 -27.32
C PRO A 800 19.29 27.90 -27.06
N GLN A 801 20.00 27.47 -28.11
CA GLN A 801 21.40 27.03 -28.02
C GLN A 801 22.33 28.07 -27.36
N ALA A 802 22.16 29.36 -27.68
CA ALA A 802 22.96 30.43 -27.07
C ALA A 802 22.76 30.53 -25.55
N THR A 803 21.56 30.21 -25.05
CA THR A 803 21.27 30.15 -23.61
C THR A 803 21.88 28.90 -22.98
N LEU A 804 21.85 27.75 -23.69
CA LEU A 804 22.53 26.53 -23.25
C LEU A 804 24.04 26.74 -23.14
N ASP A 805 24.67 27.39 -24.13
CA ASP A 805 26.11 27.71 -24.10
C ASP A 805 26.45 28.63 -22.90
N GLY A 806 25.57 29.59 -22.61
CA GLY A 806 25.67 30.43 -21.40
C GLY A 806 25.57 29.62 -20.10
N LEU A 807 24.63 28.68 -20.01
CA LEU A 807 24.50 27.80 -18.85
C LEU A 807 25.72 26.88 -18.69
N ILE A 808 26.29 26.36 -19.78
CA ILE A 808 27.51 25.52 -19.77
C ILE A 808 28.71 26.29 -19.19
N LEU A 809 28.83 27.58 -19.52
CA LEU A 809 29.86 28.44 -18.92
C LEU A 809 29.63 28.63 -17.41
N LEU A 810 28.38 28.82 -16.99
CA LEU A 810 28.02 28.98 -15.58
C LEU A 810 28.19 27.73 -14.72
N LEU A 811 28.29 26.53 -15.33
CA LEU A 811 28.74 25.34 -14.61
C LEU A 811 30.17 25.49 -14.04
N LYS A 812 30.96 26.45 -14.52
CA LYS A 812 32.32 26.74 -14.03
C LYS A 812 32.41 28.04 -13.21
N ASP A 813 31.27 28.61 -12.80
CA ASP A 813 31.24 29.87 -12.03
C ASP A 813 31.90 29.72 -10.65
N GLY A 814 32.52 30.79 -10.14
CA GLY A 814 33.15 30.78 -8.81
C GLY A 814 32.16 30.62 -7.66
N ASN A 815 30.89 30.99 -7.86
CA ASN A 815 29.84 30.87 -6.84
C ASN A 815 29.06 29.56 -6.95
N TRP A 816 29.01 28.79 -5.86
CA TRP A 816 28.33 27.50 -5.80
C TRP A 816 26.82 27.58 -6.09
N ARG A 817 26.13 28.66 -5.70
CA ARG A 817 24.69 28.84 -5.97
C ARG A 817 24.41 29.00 -7.46
N VAL A 818 25.32 29.66 -8.18
CA VAL A 818 25.22 29.85 -9.63
C VAL A 818 25.46 28.52 -10.36
N ARG A 819 26.48 27.75 -9.96
CA ARG A 819 26.72 26.39 -10.49
C ARG A 819 25.53 25.46 -10.24
N TRP A 820 25.00 25.47 -9.01
CA TRP A 820 23.81 24.70 -8.62
C TRP A 820 22.59 25.05 -9.49
N ALA A 821 22.31 26.35 -9.65
CA ALA A 821 21.19 26.80 -10.46
C ALA A 821 21.37 26.38 -11.92
N ALA A 822 22.58 26.46 -12.48
CA ALA A 822 22.86 26.11 -13.87
C ALA A 822 22.63 24.61 -14.13
N ALA A 823 23.07 23.75 -13.21
CA ALA A 823 22.79 22.31 -13.26
C ALA A 823 21.28 22.01 -13.19
N GLU A 824 20.55 22.69 -12.30
CA GLU A 824 19.08 22.56 -12.19
C GLU A 824 18.33 23.05 -13.44
N ALA A 825 18.83 24.08 -14.13
CA ALA A 825 18.24 24.56 -15.39
C ALA A 825 18.45 23.56 -16.54
N LEU A 826 19.64 22.93 -16.61
CA LEU A 826 19.96 21.89 -17.61
C LEU A 826 19.21 20.57 -17.36
N ARG A 827 18.88 20.26 -16.11
CA ARG A 827 18.08 19.08 -15.73
C ARG A 827 16.77 19.00 -16.50
N ILE A 828 16.03 20.11 -16.57
CA ILE A 828 14.68 20.21 -17.14
C ILE A 828 14.70 20.20 -18.68
N GLN A 829 15.86 20.41 -19.31
CA GLN A 829 15.96 20.39 -20.77
C GLN A 829 15.87 18.96 -21.30
N PRO A 830 14.97 18.64 -22.25
CA PRO A 830 14.81 17.28 -22.76
C PRO A 830 16.07 16.79 -23.49
N THR A 831 16.82 17.70 -24.12
CA THR A 831 18.09 17.41 -24.78
C THR A 831 19.13 18.45 -24.38
N ILE A 832 20.37 17.99 -24.15
CA ILE A 832 21.51 18.86 -23.84
C ILE A 832 22.72 18.42 -24.66
N PRO A 833 23.59 19.36 -25.09
CA PRO A 833 24.77 19.03 -25.91
C PRO A 833 25.83 18.26 -25.10
N GLN A 834 26.72 17.54 -25.78
CA GLN A 834 27.82 16.78 -25.12
C GLN A 834 28.68 17.67 -24.21
N ALA A 835 28.89 18.93 -24.56
CA ALA A 835 29.63 19.89 -23.72
C ALA A 835 28.93 20.17 -22.38
N ALA A 836 27.59 20.13 -22.33
CA ALA A 836 26.83 20.24 -21.10
C ALA A 836 26.93 18.97 -20.25
N LEU A 837 26.88 17.78 -20.88
CA LEU A 837 27.11 16.50 -20.19
C LEU A 837 28.50 16.45 -19.57
N ASP A 838 29.53 16.83 -20.32
CA ASP A 838 30.90 16.93 -19.83
C ASP A 838 31.04 17.91 -18.65
N GLY A 839 30.35 19.05 -18.72
CA GLY A 839 30.29 20.03 -17.63
C GLY A 839 29.60 19.48 -16.37
N LEU A 840 28.49 18.77 -16.52
CA LEU A 840 27.78 18.13 -15.41
C LEU A 840 28.61 17.00 -14.77
N ILE A 841 29.33 16.20 -15.55
CA ILE A 841 30.25 15.16 -15.04
C ILE A 841 31.36 15.77 -14.19
N LEU A 842 31.89 16.94 -14.58
CA LEU A 842 32.89 17.66 -13.78
C LEU A 842 32.31 18.12 -12.44
N LEU A 843 31.04 18.57 -12.43
CA LEU A 843 30.34 19.00 -11.22
C LEU A 843 30.04 17.84 -10.25
N LEU A 844 30.12 16.58 -10.67
CA LEU A 844 30.04 15.45 -9.73
C LEU A 844 31.22 15.45 -8.74
N LYS A 845 32.33 16.13 -9.08
CA LYS A 845 33.50 16.36 -8.21
C LYS A 845 33.53 17.75 -7.57
N ASP A 846 32.45 18.52 -7.65
CA ASP A 846 32.40 19.85 -7.06
C ASP A 846 32.60 19.81 -5.54
N GLU A 847 33.19 20.86 -4.95
CA GLU A 847 33.39 20.96 -3.51
C GLU A 847 32.05 21.09 -2.75
N ASP A 848 31.06 21.74 -3.35
CA ASP A 848 29.76 21.99 -2.73
C ASP A 848 28.78 20.81 -2.90
N LYS A 849 28.19 20.37 -1.78
CA LYS A 849 27.27 19.22 -1.74
C LYS A 849 26.01 19.44 -2.57
N MET A 850 25.45 20.64 -2.57
CA MET A 850 24.22 20.95 -3.32
C MET A 850 24.48 20.91 -4.82
N VAL A 851 25.63 21.44 -5.26
CA VAL A 851 26.05 21.42 -6.68
C VAL A 851 26.20 19.99 -7.19
N ARG A 852 26.88 19.11 -6.43
CA ARG A 852 26.99 17.69 -6.78
C ARG A 852 25.61 17.07 -6.99
N GLN A 853 24.70 17.23 -6.02
CA GLN A 853 23.35 16.66 -6.09
C GLN A 853 22.54 17.17 -7.30
N ALA A 854 22.66 18.45 -7.65
CA ALA A 854 21.98 19.00 -8.83
C ALA A 854 22.53 18.39 -10.12
N ALA A 855 23.85 18.23 -10.23
CA ALA A 855 24.48 17.60 -11.38
C ALA A 855 24.11 16.11 -11.52
N THR A 856 24.07 15.37 -10.40
CA THR A 856 23.58 13.99 -10.33
C THR A 856 22.16 13.88 -10.91
N LYS A 857 21.22 14.66 -10.39
CA LYS A 857 19.82 14.66 -10.84
C LYS A 857 19.69 15.04 -12.32
N ALA A 858 20.48 16.00 -12.78
CA ALA A 858 20.47 16.42 -14.18
C ALA A 858 20.90 15.30 -15.14
N LEU A 859 21.82 14.42 -14.73
CA LEU A 859 22.25 13.27 -15.51
C LEU A 859 21.30 12.08 -15.38
N GLU A 860 20.74 11.83 -14.19
CA GLU A 860 19.74 10.77 -13.93
C GLU A 860 18.49 10.91 -14.80
N GLU A 861 18.01 12.15 -15.00
CA GLU A 861 16.80 12.43 -15.79
C GLU A 861 17.03 12.36 -17.32
N LYS A 862 18.22 11.95 -17.77
CA LYS A 862 18.48 11.71 -19.19
C LYS A 862 18.27 10.23 -19.52
N PRO A 863 17.31 9.90 -20.41
CA PRO A 863 16.92 8.51 -20.65
C PRO A 863 18.02 7.66 -21.30
N THR A 864 18.91 8.27 -22.08
CA THR A 864 20.06 7.59 -22.69
C THR A 864 21.29 8.51 -22.65
N LEU A 865 22.38 8.02 -22.08
CA LEU A 865 23.67 8.71 -22.08
C LEU A 865 24.58 8.19 -23.20
N PRO A 866 25.29 9.07 -23.93
CA PRO A 866 26.26 8.66 -24.95
C PRO A 866 27.41 7.82 -24.37
N GLN A 867 27.98 6.91 -25.16
CA GLN A 867 29.10 6.05 -24.74
C GLN A 867 30.29 6.83 -24.11
N PRO A 868 30.75 7.98 -24.66
CA PRO A 868 31.83 8.74 -24.03
C PRO A 868 31.50 9.24 -22.60
N THR A 869 30.21 9.50 -22.34
CA THR A 869 29.71 9.88 -21.01
C THR A 869 29.71 8.68 -20.07
N LEU A 870 29.28 7.50 -20.55
CA LEU A 870 29.34 6.25 -19.79
C LEU A 870 30.78 5.89 -19.41
N ASP A 871 31.73 5.97 -20.36
CA ASP A 871 33.15 5.68 -20.11
C ASP A 871 33.73 6.57 -19.00
N ARG A 872 33.33 7.86 -18.97
CA ARG A 872 33.72 8.77 -17.89
C ARG A 872 33.09 8.39 -16.56
N LEU A 873 31.80 8.04 -16.53
CA LEU A 873 31.13 7.58 -15.31
C LEU A 873 31.77 6.30 -14.76
N ILE A 874 32.16 5.35 -15.63
CA ILE A 874 32.88 4.13 -15.24
C ILE A 874 34.22 4.46 -14.56
N LEU A 875 34.95 5.47 -15.05
CA LEU A 875 36.17 5.94 -14.39
C LEU A 875 35.88 6.55 -13.00
N LEU A 876 34.75 7.24 -12.84
CA LEU A 876 34.33 7.82 -11.57
C LEU A 876 33.93 6.79 -10.51
N LEU A 877 33.56 5.57 -10.92
CA LEU A 877 33.36 4.45 -9.98
C LEU A 877 34.64 4.11 -9.20
N LYS A 878 35.84 4.50 -9.69
CA LYS A 878 37.12 4.24 -9.02
C LYS A 878 37.68 5.48 -8.31
N ASP A 879 36.88 6.53 -8.13
CA ASP A 879 37.33 7.78 -7.52
C ASP A 879 37.67 7.60 -6.01
N LYS A 880 38.58 8.41 -5.47
CA LYS A 880 38.93 8.35 -4.04
C LYS A 880 37.80 8.86 -3.15
N ASN A 881 36.97 9.78 -3.64
CA ASN A 881 35.86 10.34 -2.88
C ASN A 881 34.61 9.46 -2.99
N GLN A 882 34.12 8.97 -1.84
CA GLN A 882 32.91 8.12 -1.75
C GLN A 882 31.68 8.75 -2.41
N GLU A 883 31.50 10.07 -2.29
CA GLU A 883 30.32 10.78 -2.85
C GLU A 883 30.34 10.78 -4.38
N VAL A 884 31.54 10.81 -4.97
CA VAL A 884 31.74 10.77 -6.42
C VAL A 884 31.44 9.37 -6.94
N ARG A 885 31.92 8.33 -6.25
CA ARG A 885 31.60 6.93 -6.58
C ARG A 885 30.10 6.65 -6.48
N TRP A 886 29.47 7.11 -5.39
CA TRP A 886 28.02 7.01 -5.18
C TRP A 886 27.24 7.64 -6.33
N THR A 887 27.58 8.89 -6.65
CA THR A 887 26.94 9.64 -7.73
C THR A 887 27.08 8.95 -9.08
N ALA A 888 28.27 8.43 -9.39
CA ALA A 888 28.51 7.71 -10.64
C ALA A 888 27.68 6.42 -10.74
N ALA A 889 27.65 5.62 -9.66
CA ALA A 889 26.81 4.42 -9.60
C ALA A 889 25.32 4.77 -9.78
N LYS A 890 24.86 5.81 -9.09
CA LYS A 890 23.46 6.23 -9.14
C LYS A 890 23.00 6.75 -10.51
N VAL A 891 23.87 7.44 -11.26
CA VAL A 891 23.56 7.84 -12.65
C VAL A 891 23.47 6.62 -13.57
N LEU A 892 24.32 5.60 -13.37
CA LEU A 892 24.29 4.36 -14.15
C LEU A 892 23.02 3.54 -13.87
N GLU A 893 22.45 3.63 -12.68
CA GLU A 893 21.19 2.98 -12.29
C GLU A 893 20.04 3.26 -13.27
N LYS A 894 19.91 4.51 -13.74
CA LYS A 894 18.80 4.96 -14.61
C LYS A 894 19.00 4.68 -16.09
N GLN A 895 20.11 4.07 -16.48
CA GLN A 895 20.38 3.73 -17.87
C GLN A 895 19.75 2.39 -18.23
N SER A 896 19.03 2.34 -19.34
CA SER A 896 18.32 1.13 -19.81
C SER A 896 19.26 0.01 -20.26
N THR A 897 20.51 0.34 -20.58
CA THR A 897 21.53 -0.63 -21.03
C THR A 897 22.89 -0.22 -20.49
N LEU A 898 23.56 -1.13 -19.79
CA LEU A 898 24.92 -0.93 -19.28
C LEU A 898 25.93 -1.80 -20.05
N PRO A 899 27.09 -1.26 -20.45
CA PRO A 899 28.16 -2.07 -21.02
C PRO A 899 28.76 -2.98 -19.94
N GLN A 900 29.34 -4.13 -20.33
CA GLN A 900 29.96 -5.08 -19.40
C GLN A 900 30.99 -4.42 -18.47
N SER A 901 31.76 -3.45 -18.99
CA SER A 901 32.73 -2.68 -18.20
C SER A 901 32.10 -1.85 -17.07
N ALA A 902 30.86 -1.39 -17.23
CA ALA A 902 30.11 -0.73 -16.18
C ALA A 902 29.63 -1.74 -15.13
N LEU A 903 29.14 -2.91 -15.56
CA LEU A 903 28.76 -4.00 -14.65
C LEU A 903 29.94 -4.45 -13.80
N ASP A 904 31.10 -4.69 -14.40
CA ASP A 904 32.33 -5.07 -13.69
C ASP A 904 32.76 -3.99 -12.68
N GLY A 905 32.62 -2.71 -13.05
CA GLY A 905 32.88 -1.58 -12.17
C GLY A 905 31.93 -1.51 -10.97
N LEU A 906 30.64 -1.74 -11.20
CA LEU A 906 29.62 -1.76 -10.14
C LEU A 906 29.79 -2.98 -9.22
N ILE A 907 30.20 -4.14 -9.74
CA ILE A 907 30.48 -5.33 -8.93
C ILE A 907 31.60 -5.05 -7.92
N LEU A 908 32.67 -4.37 -8.33
CA LEU A 908 33.74 -3.97 -7.42
C LEU A 908 33.25 -3.01 -6.33
N LEU A 909 32.27 -2.16 -6.63
CA LEU A 909 31.66 -1.25 -5.65
C LEU A 909 30.76 -1.94 -4.63
N LEU A 910 30.41 -3.21 -4.80
CA LEU A 910 29.71 -3.97 -3.75
C LEU A 910 30.59 -4.16 -2.51
N GLU A 911 31.91 -4.05 -2.63
CA GLU A 911 32.88 -4.12 -1.53
C GLU A 911 33.29 -2.74 -0.99
N ASP A 912 32.67 -1.67 -1.47
CA ASP A 912 33.03 -0.31 -1.06
C ASP A 912 32.87 -0.12 0.46
N GLU A 913 33.76 0.64 1.09
CA GLU A 913 33.66 0.96 2.52
C GLU A 913 32.36 1.73 2.83
N ASN A 914 31.90 2.56 1.90
CA ASN A 914 30.70 3.38 2.07
C ASN A 914 29.43 2.61 1.68
N GLU A 915 28.45 2.61 2.59
CA GLU A 915 27.18 1.89 2.42
C GLU A 915 26.31 2.39 1.26
N GLU A 916 26.19 3.70 1.10
CA GLU A 916 25.38 4.30 0.03
C GLU A 916 25.94 3.93 -1.35
N VAL A 917 27.27 3.88 -1.48
CA VAL A 917 27.96 3.45 -2.71
C VAL A 917 27.62 1.99 -3.03
N ARG A 918 27.74 1.08 -2.05
CA ARG A 918 27.37 -0.33 -2.21
C ARG A 918 25.91 -0.50 -2.62
N ARG A 919 24.99 0.20 -1.95
CA ARG A 919 23.55 0.17 -2.22
C ARG A 919 23.23 0.63 -3.65
N SER A 920 23.81 1.75 -4.08
CA SER A 920 23.59 2.27 -5.44
C SER A 920 24.13 1.33 -6.51
N ALA A 921 25.31 0.73 -6.28
CA ALA A 921 25.87 -0.27 -7.16
C ALA A 921 24.98 -1.53 -7.26
N PHE A 922 24.48 -1.99 -6.12
CA PHE A 922 23.56 -3.11 -6.03
C PHE A 922 22.26 -2.87 -6.82
N ILE A 923 21.60 -1.72 -6.62
CA ILE A 923 20.35 -1.37 -7.33
C ILE A 923 20.60 -1.30 -8.84
N SER A 924 21.72 -0.72 -9.26
CA SER A 924 22.12 -0.64 -10.68
C SER A 924 22.28 -2.02 -11.32
N LEU A 925 22.89 -2.96 -10.59
CA LEU A 925 23.04 -4.36 -11.01
C LEU A 925 21.70 -5.12 -11.01
N ARG A 926 20.81 -4.85 -10.04
CA ARG A 926 19.47 -5.44 -9.97
C ARG A 926 18.65 -5.14 -11.23
N ALA A 927 18.69 -3.90 -11.71
CA ALA A 927 17.99 -3.46 -12.91
C ALA A 927 18.52 -4.10 -14.20
N ASN A 928 19.77 -4.58 -14.22
CA ASN A 928 20.49 -5.04 -15.42
C ASN A 928 21.01 -6.49 -15.30
N GLU A 929 20.17 -7.44 -14.87
CA GLU A 929 20.41 -8.90 -14.91
C GLU A 929 21.12 -9.58 -13.72
N ILE A 930 20.95 -9.13 -12.48
CA ILE A 930 21.54 -9.81 -11.30
C ILE A 930 21.18 -11.32 -11.16
N PHE A 931 20.06 -11.74 -11.74
CA PHE A 931 19.55 -13.12 -11.65
C PHE A 931 20.29 -14.12 -12.56
N THR A 932 20.94 -13.68 -13.64
CA THR A 932 21.81 -14.53 -14.47
C THR A 932 23.22 -14.66 -13.86
N ILE A 933 23.60 -13.72 -12.99
CA ILE A 933 24.92 -13.58 -12.37
C ILE A 933 25.07 -14.41 -11.08
N MET A 934 23.95 -14.72 -10.41
CA MET A 934 23.87 -15.51 -9.16
C MET A 934 24.70 -16.81 -9.13
N PRO A 935 24.71 -17.65 -10.17
CA PRO A 935 25.42 -18.93 -10.12
C PRO A 935 26.93 -18.82 -10.39
N THR A 936 27.40 -17.70 -10.94
CA THR A 936 28.71 -17.64 -11.64
C THR A 936 29.77 -16.79 -10.95
N TYR A 937 29.41 -15.89 -10.02
CA TYR A 937 30.37 -14.91 -9.51
C TYR A 937 31.01 -15.22 -8.15
N THR A 938 32.27 -14.83 -8.06
CA THR A 938 33.22 -14.96 -6.93
C THR A 938 33.07 -13.88 -5.84
N ALA A 939 32.15 -12.92 -5.99
CA ALA A 939 31.87 -11.84 -5.03
C ALA A 939 30.68 -12.16 -4.11
N LYS A 940 30.76 -13.27 -3.37
CA LYS A 940 29.61 -13.92 -2.70
C LYS A 940 29.13 -13.21 -1.43
N LEU A 941 30.04 -12.75 -0.58
CA LEU A 941 29.72 -12.06 0.68
C LEU A 941 29.15 -10.63 0.47
N PRO A 942 29.71 -9.78 -0.41
CA PRO A 942 29.24 -8.39 -0.58
C PRO A 942 27.86 -8.31 -1.24
N LEU A 943 27.60 -9.18 -2.22
CA LEU A 943 26.29 -9.31 -2.85
C LEU A 943 25.22 -9.78 -1.84
N PHE A 944 25.54 -10.83 -1.06
CA PHE A 944 24.66 -11.32 0.00
C PHE A 944 24.38 -10.23 1.03
N ARG A 945 25.41 -9.47 1.44
CA ARG A 945 25.27 -8.32 2.36
C ARG A 945 24.28 -7.28 1.85
N CYS A 946 24.35 -6.94 0.56
CA CYS A 946 23.43 -5.97 -0.05
C CYS A 946 22.00 -6.52 -0.11
N TRP A 947 21.81 -7.79 -0.48
CA TRP A 947 20.49 -8.43 -0.42
C TRP A 947 19.90 -8.50 0.96
N LEU A 948 20.72 -8.83 1.94
CA LEU A 948 20.31 -8.85 3.33
C LEU A 948 19.85 -7.46 3.77
N ALA A 949 20.63 -6.41 3.47
CA ALA A 949 20.26 -5.03 3.75
C ALA A 949 18.94 -4.62 3.06
N GLU A 950 18.79 -4.90 1.75
CA GLU A 950 17.55 -4.59 1.01
C GLU A 950 16.34 -5.38 1.50
N SER A 951 16.52 -6.60 2.01
CA SER A 951 15.41 -7.41 2.53
C SER A 951 14.76 -6.82 3.79
N PHE A 952 15.42 -5.88 4.47
CA PHE A 952 14.79 -5.08 5.52
C PHE A 952 13.87 -4.01 4.95
N THR A 953 14.10 -3.54 3.73
CA THR A 953 13.30 -2.47 3.09
C THR A 953 12.37 -2.97 1.99
N GLU A 954 12.52 -4.19 1.48
CA GLU A 954 11.69 -4.77 0.41
C GLU A 954 11.33 -6.23 0.72
N GLN A 955 10.19 -6.71 0.19
CA GLN A 955 9.76 -8.09 0.38
C GLN A 955 10.58 -9.07 -0.47
N ILE A 956 11.78 -9.40 0.02
CA ILE A 956 12.72 -10.32 -0.61
C ILE A 956 13.00 -11.46 0.37
N SER A 957 12.83 -12.70 -0.09
CA SER A 957 13.28 -13.88 0.65
C SER A 957 13.87 -14.93 -0.28
N ILE A 958 14.84 -15.68 0.25
CA ILE A 958 15.47 -16.78 -0.46
C ILE A 958 15.37 -18.00 0.43
N TYR A 959 14.76 -19.06 -0.07
CA TYR A 959 14.62 -20.30 0.70
C TYR A 959 14.67 -21.51 -0.21
N GLN A 960 14.98 -22.66 0.37
CA GLN A 960 15.09 -23.91 -0.37
C GLN A 960 13.89 -24.80 -0.07
N HIS A 961 13.30 -25.42 -1.10
CA HIS A 961 12.33 -26.50 -0.93
C HIS A 961 12.71 -27.69 -1.82
N GLY A 962 13.09 -28.82 -1.21
CA GLY A 962 13.69 -29.94 -1.95
C GLY A 962 14.97 -29.52 -2.66
N ASP A 963 15.11 -29.87 -3.95
CA ASP A 963 16.27 -29.50 -4.79
C ASP A 963 16.09 -28.14 -5.52
N THR A 964 15.05 -27.37 -5.14
CA THR A 964 14.71 -26.11 -5.80
C THR A 964 15.01 -24.92 -4.88
N LEU A 965 15.75 -23.94 -5.40
CA LEU A 965 15.94 -22.65 -4.76
C LEU A 965 14.81 -21.71 -5.19
N ILE A 966 14.12 -21.13 -4.22
CA ILE A 966 13.00 -20.22 -4.44
C ILE A 966 13.44 -18.83 -4.01
N LEU A 967 13.33 -17.89 -4.95
CA LEU A 967 13.47 -16.47 -4.70
C LEU A 967 12.08 -15.84 -4.77
N ASN A 968 11.65 -15.28 -3.65
CA ASN A 968 10.44 -14.49 -3.59
C ASN A 968 10.79 -13.00 -3.63
N THR A 969 10.21 -12.27 -4.59
CA THR A 969 10.35 -10.81 -4.75
C THR A 969 8.97 -10.18 -4.85
N PRO A 970 8.81 -8.85 -4.66
CA PRO A 970 7.51 -8.20 -4.73
C PRO A 970 6.78 -8.38 -6.07
N GLU A 971 7.53 -8.60 -7.15
CA GLU A 971 7.00 -8.73 -8.52
C GLU A 971 6.61 -10.17 -8.85
N LYS A 972 7.43 -11.16 -8.45
CA LYS A 972 7.27 -12.57 -8.85
C LYS A 972 8.05 -13.55 -7.98
N LEU A 973 7.49 -14.76 -7.83
CA LEU A 973 8.20 -15.96 -7.38
C LEU A 973 9.01 -16.56 -8.54
N LYS A 974 10.33 -16.66 -8.35
CA LYS A 974 11.25 -17.28 -9.31
C LYS A 974 11.85 -18.54 -8.69
N CYS A 975 11.86 -19.63 -9.45
CA CYS A 975 12.42 -20.91 -9.03
C CYS A 975 13.62 -21.26 -9.91
N ALA A 976 14.71 -21.70 -9.28
CA ALA A 976 15.88 -22.24 -9.97
C ALA A 976 16.14 -23.67 -9.49
N GLN A 977 16.18 -24.62 -10.43
CA GLN A 977 16.72 -25.95 -10.15
C GLN A 977 18.24 -25.88 -10.23
N LEU A 978 18.91 -26.28 -9.15
CA LEU A 978 20.35 -26.35 -9.08
C LEU A 978 20.76 -27.83 -9.08
N ASP A 979 21.83 -28.17 -9.79
CA ASP A 979 22.46 -29.48 -9.58
C ASP A 979 23.03 -29.57 -8.15
N SER A 980 23.25 -30.80 -7.67
CA SER A 980 23.66 -31.05 -6.28
C SER A 980 24.96 -30.35 -5.89
N PHE A 981 25.86 -30.12 -6.85
CA PHE A 981 27.14 -29.44 -6.63
C PHE A 981 26.95 -27.93 -6.47
N SER A 982 26.24 -27.29 -7.40
CA SER A 982 25.92 -25.86 -7.40
C SER A 982 25.07 -25.50 -6.19
N HIS A 983 24.16 -26.40 -5.80
CA HIS A 983 23.34 -26.28 -4.61
C HIS A 983 24.16 -26.30 -3.31
N SER A 984 25.01 -27.33 -3.13
CA SER A 984 25.89 -27.43 -1.96
C SER A 984 26.85 -26.24 -1.87
N ARG A 985 27.34 -25.77 -3.03
CA ARG A 985 28.20 -24.59 -3.12
C ARG A 985 27.46 -23.33 -2.68
N PHE A 986 26.25 -23.08 -3.19
CA PHE A 986 25.42 -21.93 -2.81
C PHE A 986 25.13 -21.91 -1.31
N LEU A 987 24.71 -23.04 -0.72
CA LEU A 987 24.47 -23.13 0.72
C LEU A 987 25.72 -22.84 1.55
N TRP A 988 26.85 -23.40 1.14
CA TRP A 988 28.13 -23.11 1.78
C TRP A 988 28.45 -21.61 1.73
N ASP A 989 28.29 -20.98 0.58
CA ASP A 989 28.59 -19.56 0.41
C ASP A 989 27.68 -18.66 1.25
N VAL A 990 26.38 -18.98 1.31
CA VAL A 990 25.41 -18.29 2.17
C VAL A 990 25.79 -18.46 3.64
N GLN A 991 26.14 -19.67 4.09
CA GLN A 991 26.55 -19.92 5.47
C GLN A 991 27.84 -19.18 5.83
N GLN A 992 28.83 -19.16 4.94
CA GLN A 992 30.05 -18.38 5.14
C GLN A 992 29.73 -16.88 5.17
N ALA A 993 28.79 -16.42 4.34
CA ALA A 993 28.38 -15.03 4.34
C ALA A 993 27.66 -14.64 5.65
N GLN A 994 26.74 -15.48 6.11
CA GLN A 994 26.04 -15.33 7.37
C GLN A 994 26.97 -15.36 8.58
N ALA A 995 27.97 -16.24 8.58
CA ALA A 995 28.98 -16.33 9.63
C ALA A 995 29.91 -15.11 9.62
N GLY A 996 30.37 -14.69 8.44
CA GLY A 996 31.24 -13.51 8.30
C GLY A 996 30.55 -12.19 8.63
N LEU A 997 29.22 -12.11 8.48
CA LEU A 997 28.43 -10.96 8.91
C LEU A 997 27.99 -11.04 10.38
N GLU A 998 28.29 -12.12 11.09
CA GLU A 998 27.75 -12.38 12.43
C GLU A 998 26.22 -12.26 12.47
N THR A 999 25.54 -12.69 11.41
CA THR A 999 24.07 -12.75 11.41
C THR A 999 23.63 -13.52 12.66
N PRO A 1000 22.48 -13.18 13.28
CA PRO A 1000 21.90 -13.94 14.38
C PRO A 1000 21.52 -15.35 13.91
N LEU A 1001 22.54 -16.18 13.72
CA LEU A 1001 22.47 -17.48 13.11
C LEU A 1001 21.64 -18.39 13.99
N GLU A 1002 20.89 -19.24 13.31
CA GLU A 1002 20.01 -20.22 13.94
C GLU A 1002 20.63 -21.62 13.98
N TYR A 1003 21.93 -21.75 13.67
CA TYR A 1003 22.69 -23.01 13.63
C TYR A 1003 24.02 -22.91 14.37
N ASP A 1004 24.43 -24.04 14.96
CA ASP A 1004 25.81 -24.31 15.36
C ASP A 1004 26.67 -24.46 14.09
N PRO A 1005 27.58 -23.53 13.77
CA PRO A 1005 28.35 -23.54 12.53
C PRO A 1005 29.31 -24.74 12.43
N TRP A 1006 29.61 -25.40 13.55
CA TRP A 1006 30.69 -26.36 13.67
C TRP A 1006 30.49 -27.66 12.90
N ILE A 1007 29.25 -28.17 12.78
CA ILE A 1007 29.01 -29.51 12.22
C ILE A 1007 29.33 -29.56 10.72
N TRP A 1008 28.96 -28.52 9.95
CA TRP A 1008 29.18 -28.48 8.50
C TRP A 1008 30.56 -27.98 8.11
N THR A 1009 31.16 -27.08 8.90
CA THR A 1009 32.54 -26.65 8.70
C THR A 1009 33.51 -27.82 8.90
N LEU A 1010 33.30 -28.63 9.94
CA LEU A 1010 34.04 -29.87 10.16
C LEU A 1010 33.82 -30.87 9.01
N PHE A 1011 32.58 -31.00 8.53
CA PHE A 1011 32.24 -31.89 7.42
C PHE A 1011 32.91 -31.49 6.10
N TRP A 1012 32.98 -30.19 5.80
CA TRP A 1012 33.57 -29.67 4.57
C TRP A 1012 35.10 -29.61 4.62
N ASP A 1013 35.69 -29.28 5.77
CA ASP A 1013 37.15 -29.37 5.98
C ASP A 1013 37.62 -30.82 5.86
N LEU A 1014 36.88 -31.78 6.42
CA LEU A 1014 37.13 -33.22 6.21
C LEU A 1014 36.97 -33.64 4.74
N PHE A 1015 36.05 -33.03 4.00
CA PHE A 1015 35.82 -33.34 2.58
C PHE A 1015 36.89 -32.72 1.65
N GLN A 1016 37.46 -31.57 2.01
CA GLN A 1016 38.56 -30.92 1.28
C GLN A 1016 39.90 -31.66 1.46
N ILE A 1017 40.10 -32.32 2.61
CA ILE A 1017 41.34 -33.03 2.94
C ILE A 1017 41.47 -34.37 2.19
N TYR A 1018 40.37 -34.96 1.70
CA TYR A 1018 40.38 -36.27 1.01
C TYR A 1018 40.02 -36.15 -0.49
N PRO A 1019 41.00 -36.14 -1.40
CA PRO A 1019 40.75 -36.24 -2.83
C PRO A 1019 40.23 -37.64 -3.20
N ARG A 1020 39.39 -37.69 -4.24
CA ARG A 1020 38.70 -38.86 -4.79
C ARG A 1020 39.64 -40.02 -5.19
N SER A 1021 40.05 -40.84 -4.23
CA SER A 1021 40.50 -42.23 -4.42
C SER A 1021 40.67 -42.91 -3.06
N LEU A 1022 39.57 -43.24 -2.38
CA LEU A 1022 39.62 -43.98 -1.12
C LEU A 1022 39.35 -45.46 -1.37
N ASP A 1023 40.21 -46.32 -0.82
CA ASP A 1023 40.02 -47.77 -0.77
C ASP A 1023 39.01 -48.13 0.35
N ILE A 1024 38.40 -49.32 0.31
CA ILE A 1024 37.28 -49.70 1.21
C ILE A 1024 37.68 -49.61 2.70
N LEU A 1025 38.95 -49.81 3.03
CA LEU A 1025 39.46 -49.67 4.40
C LEU A 1025 39.46 -48.22 4.91
N GLU A 1026 39.74 -47.24 4.06
CA GLU A 1026 39.77 -45.83 4.45
C GLU A 1026 38.35 -45.25 4.55
N ILE A 1027 37.39 -45.78 3.78
CA ILE A 1027 35.96 -45.51 3.95
C ILE A 1027 35.46 -46.04 5.31
N LEU A 1028 35.96 -47.21 5.74
CA LEU A 1028 35.63 -47.78 7.06
C LEU A 1028 36.21 -46.95 8.21
N GLU A 1029 37.43 -46.43 8.08
CA GLU A 1029 38.01 -45.51 9.07
C GLU A 1029 37.26 -44.16 9.10
N PHE A 1030 36.85 -43.64 7.94
CA PHE A 1030 36.02 -42.43 7.83
C PHE A 1030 34.65 -42.60 8.51
N VAL A 1031 33.97 -43.74 8.27
CA VAL A 1031 32.69 -44.06 8.93
C VAL A 1031 32.87 -44.26 10.43
N MET A 1032 33.97 -44.88 10.88
CA MET A 1032 34.26 -45.09 12.30
C MET A 1032 34.57 -43.78 13.03
N ALA A 1033 35.31 -42.86 12.40
CA ALA A 1033 35.58 -41.52 12.94
C ALA A 1033 34.29 -40.69 13.03
N LEU A 1034 33.44 -40.74 11.99
CA LEU A 1034 32.14 -40.07 11.96
C LEU A 1034 31.20 -40.62 13.05
N VAL A 1035 31.13 -41.94 13.20
CA VAL A 1035 30.37 -42.59 14.27
C VAL A 1035 30.91 -42.20 15.65
N PHE A 1036 32.23 -42.08 15.83
CA PHE A 1036 32.84 -41.69 17.10
C PHE A 1036 32.52 -40.24 17.48
N VAL A 1037 32.55 -39.31 16.51
CA VAL A 1037 32.17 -37.89 16.72
C VAL A 1037 30.67 -37.76 17.01
N ILE A 1038 29.82 -38.45 16.26
CA ILE A 1038 28.37 -38.50 16.52
C ILE A 1038 28.09 -39.08 17.92
N ARG A 1039 28.85 -40.09 18.34
CA ARG A 1039 28.70 -40.71 19.67
C ARG A 1039 29.12 -39.78 20.80
N ILE A 1040 30.19 -39.00 20.62
CA ILE A 1040 30.60 -37.96 21.57
C ILE A 1040 29.53 -36.88 21.69
N GLU A 1041 28.91 -36.48 20.59
CA GLU A 1041 27.91 -35.40 20.61
C GLU A 1041 26.55 -35.86 21.12
N ILE A 1042 26.15 -37.11 20.84
CA ILE A 1042 25.01 -37.74 21.51
C ILE A 1042 25.27 -37.83 23.02
N LEU A 1043 26.49 -38.19 23.44
CA LEU A 1043 26.84 -38.21 24.87
C LEU A 1043 26.85 -36.81 25.49
N ARG A 1044 27.24 -35.77 24.75
CA ARG A 1044 27.23 -34.37 25.20
C ARG A 1044 25.80 -33.81 25.35
N VAL A 1045 24.91 -34.17 24.43
CA VAL A 1045 23.47 -33.83 24.47
C VAL A 1045 22.73 -34.63 25.53
N ILE A 1046 23.19 -35.84 25.90
CA ILE A 1046 22.64 -36.62 27.00
C ILE A 1046 23.16 -36.12 28.38
N TYR A 1047 24.31 -35.45 28.41
CA TYR A 1047 24.92 -34.94 29.66
C TYR A 1047 24.50 -33.50 30.01
N HIS A 1048 23.88 -32.78 29.06
CA HIS A 1048 23.22 -31.49 29.26
C HIS A 1048 21.71 -31.67 29.39
#